data_AF-A0A955Z5F6-F1
#
_entry.id   AF-A0A955Z5F6-F1
#
_cell.length_a   1.000
_cell.length_b   1.000
_cell.length_c   1.000
_cell.angle_alpha   90.00
_cell.angle_beta   90.00
_cell.angle_gamma   90.00
#
_symmetry.space_group_name_H-M   'P 1'
#
loop_
_entity.id
_entity.type
_entity.pdbx_description
1 polymer ?
#
loop_
_entity_poly.entity_id
_entity_poly.type
_entity_poly.pdbx_seq_one_letter_code
_entity_poly.pdbx_strand_id
1 'polypeptide(L)'
;MNTRALGGVLVAIGLVLPVACSTTNNDDGGGSSSGGSSSGDPTVDGGGGGNDAVAPPPAACTKPDDCPSKVCTAQKVCAAPTDSDGVKNGTETDVDCGGGAKTCADDRKCLVASDCSSGVCKDTGGGLTCKAPAPDDGVKNGDETDVDCGGLKAPKCADTKKCLKRDDCVSDVCDNGTCKAPGIDGVKNGTETDVDCGGPGAARCADGLMCLVDGDCASDVCQDKGAGLKCQAPGPTDGKKNGTETDIDCGGADAGTPRCATGKACLVHADCASDGCAYNNKCASKRSCTVQNGGDTCGLGGDGGRGAAQHEDCCKTAPAGNGGVDMNVYKVTAGRMRAFLTRVNGNVRGFVQQARADGKIPNSTGSVSVTSPNAIAGVSLLSADWDLYLPTSMEGNTNAGELTDTFYQDATPVPGIWTSAYRHVGGSIFNGQSLGLQGCSVSSYGTHAYWVPANIQSSYFGDVPHAHSQAVYDKKAMNCVDYLVAQAFCIWDGGRLTTFDEYVAAIGPNTMPWGATPTLKGQGDQTYFAFRFPTADDAFLRNPANGAPANLIPNANQSIERGVFQYSYEYPNLVCGPGANPAWCDYISFIAAPGRTTGRGPWGHADLAGNQMEVTSDITTNSTNPKTARMAWSTNGSFEGHGYSKSPVWKAFSLVNKYGKQGLRCVYP
;
A
#
# COMPACT_ATOMS: atom_id res chain seq x y z
N MET A 1 -25.35 13.17 36.60
CA MET A 1 -26.35 12.13 36.30
C MET A 1 -25.80 11.28 35.17
N ASN A 2 -25.65 9.99 35.44
CA ASN A 2 -25.13 8.95 34.53
C ASN A 2 -26.06 8.73 33.33
N THR A 3 -25.49 8.53 32.14
CA THR A 3 -25.73 7.33 31.33
C THR A 3 -24.69 7.19 30.22
N ARG A 4 -24.05 6.01 30.17
CA ARG A 4 -23.11 5.52 29.17
C ARG A 4 -23.85 5.02 27.93
N ALA A 5 -23.24 5.12 26.75
CA ALA A 5 -23.51 4.22 25.62
C ALA A 5 -22.20 3.90 24.90
N LEU A 6 -21.84 2.62 24.93
CA LEU A 6 -20.75 1.98 24.18
C LEU A 6 -21.27 1.61 22.78
N GLY A 7 -20.48 1.85 21.74
CA GLY A 7 -20.69 1.33 20.40
C GLY A 7 -19.39 0.70 19.90
N GLY A 8 -19.29 -0.63 20.00
CA GLY A 8 -18.17 -1.43 19.49
C GLY A 8 -18.32 -1.70 18.00
N VAL A 9 -17.19 -1.64 17.29
CA VAL A 9 -17.06 -1.96 15.86
C VAL A 9 -16.77 -3.45 15.73
N LEU A 10 -17.64 -4.16 15.00
CA LEU A 10 -17.47 -5.57 14.62
C LEU A 10 -16.47 -5.68 13.46
N VAL A 11 -15.47 -6.55 13.61
CA VAL A 11 -14.57 -7.01 12.55
C VAL A 11 -15.19 -8.23 11.88
N ALA A 12 -15.40 -8.17 10.56
CA ALA A 12 -15.87 -9.30 9.75
C ALA A 12 -14.68 -10.10 9.22
N ILE A 13 -14.56 -11.36 9.66
CA ILE A 13 -13.65 -12.37 9.07
C ILE A 13 -14.52 -13.31 8.24
N GLY A 14 -14.27 -13.35 6.92
CA GLY A 14 -14.90 -14.30 6.01
C GLY A 14 -14.20 -15.66 6.09
N LEU A 15 -14.93 -16.67 6.57
CA LEU A 15 -14.54 -18.08 6.49
C LEU A 15 -15.40 -18.75 5.42
N VAL A 16 -14.76 -19.32 4.39
CA VAL A 16 -15.42 -20.12 3.34
C VAL A 16 -15.33 -21.59 3.74
N LEU A 17 -16.48 -22.26 3.86
CA LEU A 17 -16.62 -23.72 3.89
C LEU A 17 -17.63 -24.12 2.80
N PRO A 18 -17.37 -25.17 2.00
CA PRO A 18 -18.30 -25.61 0.97
C PRO A 18 -19.40 -26.53 1.52
N VAL A 19 -20.63 -26.10 1.23
CA VAL A 19 -21.84 -26.83 0.85
C VAL A 19 -21.77 -28.37 0.85
N ALA A 20 -22.57 -28.98 1.73
CA ALA A 20 -23.16 -30.29 1.53
C ALA A 20 -24.61 -30.12 1.05
N CYS A 21 -25.00 -30.86 -0.01
CA CYS A 21 -26.39 -30.99 -0.45
C CYS A 21 -26.89 -32.40 -0.11
N SER A 22 -28.12 -32.44 0.37
CA SER A 22 -28.82 -33.56 0.99
C SER A 22 -29.73 -34.31 -0.01
N THR A 23 -30.31 -35.41 0.49
CA THR A 23 -31.57 -36.14 0.12
C THR A 23 -31.32 -37.57 -0.41
N THR A 24 -32.05 -38.63 -0.05
CA THR A 24 -33.12 -38.95 0.93
C THR A 24 -33.31 -40.48 0.97
N ASN A 25 -33.68 -41.02 2.14
CA ASN A 25 -34.41 -42.27 2.51
C ASN A 25 -34.71 -43.38 1.47
N ASN A 26 -34.44 -44.64 1.84
CA ASN A 26 -35.46 -45.59 2.32
C ASN A 26 -34.84 -46.94 2.76
N ASP A 27 -35.49 -47.53 3.76
CA ASP A 27 -35.18 -48.77 4.46
C ASP A 27 -35.31 -50.06 3.63
N ASP A 28 -34.46 -51.03 3.98
CA ASP A 28 -34.76 -52.42 4.37
C ASP A 28 -33.87 -53.47 3.69
N GLY A 29 -33.23 -54.30 4.52
CA GLY A 29 -32.83 -55.65 4.12
C GLY A 29 -31.38 -56.05 4.35
N GLY A 30 -31.02 -56.28 5.62
CA GLY A 30 -30.41 -57.55 6.04
C GLY A 30 -28.91 -57.80 5.81
N GLY A 31 -28.20 -58.06 6.91
CA GLY A 31 -26.98 -58.88 6.90
C GLY A 31 -25.85 -58.34 7.77
N SER A 32 -26.00 -58.46 9.10
CA SER A 32 -25.03 -58.05 10.11
C SER A 32 -23.60 -58.51 9.84
N SER A 33 -22.71 -57.53 9.88
CA SER A 33 -21.30 -57.63 10.20
C SER A 33 -21.08 -57.63 11.71
N SER A 34 -19.81 -57.92 12.08
CA SER A 34 -19.15 -57.68 13.38
C SER A 34 -19.58 -58.61 14.52
N GLY A 35 -18.69 -59.09 15.37
CA GLY A 35 -17.29 -58.77 15.61
C GLY A 35 -16.98 -59.10 17.08
N GLY A 36 -15.69 -59.18 17.40
CA GLY A 36 -15.21 -58.91 18.77
C GLY A 36 -15.05 -60.10 19.70
N SER A 37 -13.84 -60.66 19.65
CA SER A 37 -13.01 -61.19 20.73
C SER A 37 -13.52 -61.13 22.17
N SER A 38 -13.31 -62.22 22.91
CA SER A 38 -12.54 -62.18 24.18
C SER A 38 -12.21 -63.58 24.71
N SER A 39 -10.91 -63.79 24.95
CA SER A 39 -10.31 -64.32 26.18
C SER A 39 -10.76 -65.68 26.77
N GLY A 40 -9.78 -66.56 27.00
CA GLY A 40 -9.78 -67.46 28.16
C GLY A 40 -9.44 -68.92 27.86
N ASP A 41 -8.26 -69.34 28.29
CA ASP A 41 -7.92 -70.74 28.66
C ASP A 41 -7.97 -70.83 30.21
N PRO A 42 -8.03 -71.99 30.91
CA PRO A 42 -8.37 -73.38 30.57
C PRO A 42 -9.47 -73.99 31.49
N THR A 43 -9.98 -75.19 31.15
CA THR A 43 -10.06 -76.42 32.00
C THR A 43 -11.24 -77.37 31.63
N VAL A 44 -10.84 -78.61 31.31
CA VAL A 44 -11.40 -79.94 31.66
C VAL A 44 -12.85 -80.04 32.16
N ASP A 45 -13.75 -80.76 31.46
CA ASP A 45 -14.25 -82.10 31.85
C ASP A 45 -15.25 -82.72 30.84
N GLY A 46 -15.19 -84.06 30.69
CA GLY A 46 -16.36 -84.95 30.60
C GLY A 46 -17.25 -85.09 29.35
N GLY A 47 -17.01 -86.16 28.57
CA GLY A 47 -18.03 -87.06 27.96
C GLY A 47 -18.75 -86.58 26.70
N GLY A 48 -19.02 -87.38 25.67
CA GLY A 48 -18.95 -88.81 25.45
C GLY A 48 -20.00 -89.22 24.39
N GLY A 49 -19.63 -90.12 23.48
CA GLY A 49 -20.53 -90.78 22.51
C GLY A 49 -20.32 -90.28 21.08
N GLY A 50 -19.96 -91.09 20.08
CA GLY A 50 -19.95 -92.54 20.02
C GLY A 50 -20.49 -92.95 18.65
N ASN A 51 -19.57 -93.29 17.75
CA ASN A 51 -19.85 -94.19 16.63
C ASN A 51 -18.52 -94.81 16.18
N ASP A 52 -18.39 -96.05 16.61
CA ASP A 52 -17.37 -97.01 16.25
C ASP A 52 -17.23 -97.12 14.72
N ALA A 53 -16.11 -96.60 14.21
CA ALA A 53 -15.45 -97.18 13.06
C ALA A 53 -14.11 -97.70 13.57
N VAL A 54 -14.05 -99.00 13.84
CA VAL A 54 -12.79 -99.72 14.02
C VAL A 54 -11.92 -99.37 12.81
N ALA A 55 -10.85 -98.61 13.04
CA ALA A 55 -9.84 -98.37 12.02
C ALA A 55 -9.34 -99.74 11.52
N PRO A 56 -9.27 -99.96 10.19
CA PRO A 56 -8.72 -101.21 9.66
C PRO A 56 -7.32 -101.42 10.25
N PRO A 57 -6.91 -102.67 10.52
CA PRO A 57 -5.54 -102.95 10.95
C PRO A 57 -4.57 -102.27 9.96
N PRO A 58 -3.48 -101.67 10.45
CA PRO A 58 -2.61 -100.86 9.62
C PRO A 58 -2.08 -101.73 8.47
N ALA A 59 -2.21 -101.22 7.25
CA ALA A 59 -1.96 -101.98 6.03
C ALA A 59 -0.56 -102.60 6.07
N ALA A 60 -0.48 -103.92 5.86
CA ALA A 60 0.78 -104.63 5.81
C ALA A 60 1.57 -104.21 4.56
N CYS A 61 2.87 -104.02 4.70
CA CYS A 61 3.75 -103.57 3.63
C CYS A 61 5.03 -104.40 3.57
N THR A 62 5.59 -104.53 2.37
CA THR A 62 6.87 -105.22 2.13
C THR A 62 7.94 -104.27 1.60
N LYS A 63 7.53 -103.11 1.07
CA LYS A 63 8.38 -102.01 0.65
C LYS A 63 7.66 -100.67 0.89
N PRO A 64 8.41 -99.55 0.97
CA PRO A 64 7.86 -98.20 1.12
C PRO A 64 6.67 -97.89 0.20
N ASP A 65 6.75 -98.31 -1.07
CA ASP A 65 5.72 -98.03 -2.06
C ASP A 65 4.35 -98.67 -1.80
N ASP A 66 4.29 -99.67 -0.93
CA ASP A 66 3.04 -100.34 -0.55
C ASP A 66 2.19 -99.46 0.40
N CYS A 67 2.77 -98.39 0.95
CA CYS A 67 2.11 -97.48 1.89
C CYS A 67 1.72 -96.15 1.21
N PRO A 68 0.50 -95.63 1.46
CA PRO A 68 0.13 -94.28 1.02
C PRO A 68 1.06 -93.18 1.56
N SER A 69 1.60 -93.36 2.78
CA SER A 69 2.61 -92.50 3.40
C SER A 69 4.02 -92.70 2.83
N LYS A 70 4.24 -93.73 2.01
CA LYS A 70 5.57 -94.17 1.56
C LYS A 70 6.53 -94.58 2.69
N VAL A 71 6.02 -94.82 3.91
CA VAL A 71 6.83 -95.28 5.05
C VAL A 71 6.35 -96.67 5.47
N CYS A 72 7.18 -97.68 5.21
CA CYS A 72 6.99 -99.04 5.71
C CYS A 72 7.95 -99.30 6.89
N THR A 73 7.40 -99.51 8.09
CA THR A 73 8.20 -99.73 9.30
C THR A 73 8.93 -101.08 9.26
N ALA A 74 9.94 -101.25 10.12
CA ALA A 74 10.65 -102.52 10.28
C ALA A 74 9.71 -103.69 10.65
N GLN A 75 8.55 -103.38 11.25
CA GLN A 75 7.51 -104.33 11.61
C GLN A 75 6.59 -104.70 10.42
N LYS A 76 6.89 -104.24 9.20
CA LYS A 76 6.11 -104.50 7.96
C LYS A 76 4.70 -103.89 8.00
N VAL A 77 4.58 -102.72 8.61
CA VAL A 77 3.34 -101.98 8.79
C VAL A 77 3.51 -100.53 8.31
N CYS A 78 2.52 -99.98 7.61
CA CYS A 78 2.54 -98.58 7.20
C CYS A 78 2.47 -97.60 8.38
N ALA A 79 3.41 -96.66 8.45
CA ALA A 79 3.37 -95.57 9.42
C ALA A 79 2.53 -94.39 8.89
N ALA A 80 1.96 -93.59 9.79
CA ALA A 80 1.39 -92.30 9.42
C ALA A 80 2.52 -91.34 8.94
N PRO A 81 2.25 -90.47 7.97
CA PRO A 81 3.22 -89.47 7.51
C PRO A 81 3.57 -88.50 8.65
N THR A 82 4.86 -88.15 8.81
CA THR A 82 5.34 -87.19 9.82
C THR A 82 6.41 -86.27 9.24
N ASP A 83 6.56 -85.05 9.79
CA ASP A 83 7.49 -84.00 9.32
C ASP A 83 8.99 -84.23 9.61
N SER A 84 9.36 -85.49 9.78
CA SER A 84 10.71 -85.92 10.15
C SER A 84 10.99 -87.40 9.82
N ASP A 85 10.21 -88.01 8.91
CA ASP A 85 10.37 -89.41 8.52
C ASP A 85 11.35 -89.63 7.35
N GLY A 86 11.90 -88.56 6.79
CA GLY A 86 12.89 -88.61 5.72
C GLY A 86 12.28 -88.72 4.33
N VAL A 87 10.95 -88.61 4.19
CA VAL A 87 10.25 -88.86 2.93
C VAL A 87 9.24 -87.76 2.65
N LYS A 88 9.25 -87.18 1.43
CA LYS A 88 8.23 -86.19 1.04
C LYS A 88 6.84 -86.84 0.94
N ASN A 89 6.03 -86.69 1.97
CA ASN A 89 4.69 -87.28 2.04
C ASN A 89 3.68 -86.32 2.71
N GLY A 90 2.42 -86.75 2.88
CA GLY A 90 1.41 -85.93 3.55
C GLY A 90 1.17 -84.58 2.86
N THR A 91 1.27 -83.48 3.62
CA THR A 91 1.09 -82.11 3.12
C THR A 91 2.40 -81.42 2.76
N GLU A 92 3.55 -82.08 2.90
CA GLU A 92 4.88 -81.47 2.73
C GLU A 92 5.15 -80.94 1.32
N THR A 93 5.82 -79.79 1.25
CA THR A 93 6.24 -79.19 -0.02
C THR A 93 7.66 -79.57 -0.43
N ASP A 94 8.51 -79.96 0.52
CA ASP A 94 9.78 -80.66 0.31
C ASP A 94 9.98 -81.73 1.40
N VAL A 95 10.97 -82.61 1.26
CA VAL A 95 11.23 -83.69 2.22
C VAL A 95 11.32 -83.14 3.64
N ASP A 96 10.38 -83.58 4.50
CA ASP A 96 10.27 -83.18 5.90
C ASP A 96 9.97 -81.69 6.13
N CYS A 97 9.39 -80.93 5.19
CA CYS A 97 9.06 -79.51 5.45
C CYS A 97 7.96 -78.91 4.56
N GLY A 98 7.37 -77.81 5.03
CA GLY A 98 6.31 -77.07 4.34
C GLY A 98 4.91 -77.69 4.43
N GLY A 99 3.89 -76.98 3.95
CA GLY A 99 2.50 -77.43 3.95
C GLY A 99 1.90 -77.64 5.34
N GLY A 100 2.25 -76.77 6.29
CA GLY A 100 1.77 -76.83 7.68
C GLY A 100 2.71 -77.60 8.64
N ALA A 101 3.79 -78.19 8.12
CA ALA A 101 4.92 -78.71 8.91
C ALA A 101 5.93 -77.60 9.25
N LYS A 102 7.09 -77.95 9.83
CA LYS A 102 8.21 -77.01 10.01
C LYS A 102 8.57 -76.32 8.68
N THR A 103 8.92 -75.04 8.75
CA THR A 103 9.30 -74.26 7.56
C THR A 103 10.57 -74.80 6.93
N CYS A 104 10.58 -74.87 5.60
CA CYS A 104 11.71 -75.22 4.79
C CYS A 104 12.80 -74.14 4.80
N ALA A 105 14.06 -74.59 4.81
CA ALA A 105 15.23 -73.73 4.59
C ALA A 105 15.32 -73.28 3.12
N ASP A 106 16.25 -72.37 2.84
CA ASP A 106 16.49 -71.86 1.48
C ASP A 106 16.76 -72.99 0.47
N ASP A 107 16.37 -72.74 -0.78
CA ASP A 107 16.46 -73.62 -1.95
C ASP A 107 15.65 -74.94 -1.89
N ARG A 108 14.87 -75.14 -0.82
CA ARG A 108 13.87 -76.22 -0.73
C ARG A 108 12.60 -75.88 -1.50
N LYS A 109 11.88 -76.91 -1.95
CA LYS A 109 10.61 -76.74 -2.68
C LYS A 109 9.50 -76.20 -1.79
N CYS A 110 8.72 -75.27 -2.33
CA CYS A 110 7.59 -74.65 -1.64
C CYS A 110 6.39 -74.53 -2.57
N LEU A 111 5.21 -74.29 -2.01
CA LEU A 111 3.99 -73.95 -2.74
C LEU A 111 3.47 -72.57 -2.34
N VAL A 112 3.68 -72.18 -1.08
CA VAL A 112 3.27 -70.90 -0.50
C VAL A 112 4.38 -70.30 0.35
N ALA A 113 4.31 -68.99 0.59
CA ALA A 113 5.24 -68.23 1.41
C ALA A 113 5.49 -68.86 2.79
N SER A 114 4.42 -69.34 3.46
CA SER A 114 4.51 -69.95 4.80
C SER A 114 5.28 -71.27 4.83
N ASP A 115 5.58 -71.86 3.69
CA ASP A 115 6.43 -73.06 3.64
C ASP A 115 7.89 -72.71 3.90
N CYS A 116 8.29 -71.45 3.76
CA CYS A 116 9.69 -71.02 3.82
C CYS A 116 10.00 -70.27 5.11
N SER A 117 11.17 -70.52 5.71
CA SER A 117 11.61 -69.80 6.91
C SER A 117 11.78 -68.29 6.66
N SER A 118 12.07 -67.90 5.42
CA SER A 118 12.14 -66.51 4.96
C SER A 118 10.79 -65.88 4.62
N GLY A 119 9.73 -66.69 4.49
CA GLY A 119 8.45 -66.25 3.91
C GLY A 119 8.47 -66.07 2.38
N VAL A 120 9.57 -66.39 1.68
CA VAL A 120 9.73 -66.12 0.24
C VAL A 120 9.74 -67.41 -0.56
N CYS A 121 8.62 -67.70 -1.24
CA CYS A 121 8.50 -68.81 -2.18
C CYS A 121 8.43 -68.27 -3.61
N LYS A 122 9.53 -68.41 -4.38
CA LYS A 122 9.65 -67.84 -5.74
C LYS A 122 10.10 -68.89 -6.75
N ASP A 123 9.63 -68.77 -7.98
CA ASP A 123 10.04 -69.64 -9.08
C ASP A 123 11.32 -69.10 -9.74
N THR A 124 12.37 -69.92 -9.79
CA THR A 124 13.64 -69.57 -10.44
C THR A 124 13.85 -70.27 -11.78
N GLY A 125 12.77 -70.70 -12.44
CA GLY A 125 12.81 -71.42 -13.71
C GLY A 125 12.99 -72.93 -13.60
N GLY A 126 13.06 -73.45 -12.37
CA GLY A 126 13.10 -74.87 -12.02
C GLY A 126 11.95 -75.31 -11.11
N GLY A 127 10.98 -74.43 -10.85
CA GLY A 127 9.91 -74.59 -9.87
C GLY A 127 10.05 -73.66 -8.66
N LEU A 128 8.98 -73.55 -7.89
CA LEU A 128 8.89 -72.76 -6.67
C LEU A 128 9.87 -73.28 -5.60
N THR A 129 10.79 -72.42 -5.16
CA THR A 129 11.75 -72.70 -4.10
C THR A 129 11.82 -71.57 -3.08
N CYS A 130 12.15 -71.92 -1.83
CA CYS A 130 12.40 -70.97 -0.77
C CYS A 130 13.65 -70.14 -1.07
N LYS A 131 13.59 -68.83 -0.86
CA LYS A 131 14.74 -67.95 -1.06
C LYS A 131 15.17 -67.26 0.21
N ALA A 132 16.48 -67.02 0.30
CA ALA A 132 17.04 -66.22 1.38
C ALA A 132 16.36 -64.83 1.42
N PRO A 133 16.18 -64.25 2.61
CA PRO A 133 15.76 -62.86 2.80
C PRO A 133 16.54 -61.91 1.89
N ALA A 134 15.84 -61.10 1.09
CA ALA A 134 16.45 -60.07 0.26
C ALA A 134 15.72 -58.73 0.45
N PRO A 135 16.44 -57.59 0.35
CA PRO A 135 15.93 -56.29 0.77
C PRO A 135 14.88 -55.64 -0.16
N ASP A 136 14.36 -56.40 -1.11
CA ASP A 136 13.39 -56.01 -2.12
C ASP A 136 12.48 -57.20 -2.50
N ASP A 137 12.31 -58.15 -1.58
CA ASP A 137 11.63 -59.41 -1.86
C ASP A 137 10.11 -59.37 -1.66
N GLY A 138 9.57 -58.29 -1.08
CA GLY A 138 8.16 -58.04 -0.84
C GLY A 138 7.67 -58.47 0.55
N VAL A 139 8.57 -58.93 1.43
CA VAL A 139 8.22 -59.51 2.73
C VAL A 139 9.12 -58.94 3.81
N LYS A 140 8.53 -58.45 4.92
CA LYS A 140 9.32 -58.05 6.10
C LYS A 140 10.01 -59.27 6.73
N ASN A 141 11.27 -59.50 6.43
CA ASN A 141 12.07 -60.61 6.93
C ASN A 141 13.51 -60.16 7.26
N GLY A 142 14.37 -61.09 7.67
CA GLY A 142 15.77 -60.75 7.99
C GLY A 142 15.89 -59.71 9.13
N ASP A 143 16.65 -58.64 8.87
CA ASP A 143 16.87 -57.52 9.79
C ASP A 143 16.04 -56.26 9.46
N GLU A 144 15.05 -56.38 8.57
CA GLU A 144 14.19 -55.27 8.14
C GLU A 144 13.26 -54.77 9.25
N THR A 145 13.03 -53.46 9.28
CA THR A 145 12.14 -52.84 10.27
C THR A 145 10.75 -52.53 9.73
N ASP A 146 10.59 -52.42 8.40
CA ASP A 146 9.34 -52.51 7.65
C ASP A 146 9.57 -53.33 6.37
N VAL A 147 8.53 -53.67 5.61
CA VAL A 147 8.63 -54.46 4.37
C VAL A 147 9.64 -53.82 3.41
N ASP A 148 10.72 -54.53 3.10
CA ASP A 148 11.79 -54.14 2.16
C ASP A 148 12.55 -52.87 2.57
N CYS A 149 12.56 -52.50 3.85
CA CYS A 149 13.32 -51.33 4.31
C CYS A 149 13.76 -51.38 5.80
N GLY A 150 14.78 -50.60 6.11
CA GLY A 150 15.38 -50.50 7.44
C GLY A 150 16.29 -51.66 7.81
N GLY A 151 16.95 -51.60 8.97
CA GLY A 151 18.02 -52.55 9.29
C GLY A 151 19.34 -52.18 8.60
N LEU A 152 20.26 -53.14 8.46
CA LEU A 152 21.60 -52.90 7.93
C LEU A 152 21.71 -53.15 6.42
N LYS A 153 20.88 -54.04 5.88
CA LYS A 153 21.00 -54.51 4.48
C LYS A 153 19.97 -53.93 3.53
N ALA A 154 18.83 -53.45 4.04
CA ALA A 154 17.77 -52.87 3.23
C ALA A 154 17.94 -51.36 3.06
N PRO A 155 17.35 -50.76 2.01
CA PRO A 155 17.30 -49.30 1.89
C PRO A 155 16.58 -48.69 3.10
N LYS A 156 16.89 -47.43 3.40
CA LYS A 156 16.20 -46.69 4.46
C LYS A 156 14.71 -46.56 4.16
N CYS A 157 13.89 -46.68 5.19
CA CYS A 157 12.45 -46.54 5.16
C CYS A 157 12.00 -45.09 4.93
N ALA A 158 11.06 -44.90 4.01
CA ALA A 158 10.39 -43.62 3.81
C ALA A 158 9.50 -43.25 5.02
N ASP A 159 9.04 -42.01 5.07
CA ASP A 159 8.11 -41.56 6.12
C ASP A 159 6.88 -42.48 6.22
N THR A 160 6.31 -42.57 7.42
CA THR A 160 5.18 -43.43 7.82
C THR A 160 5.46 -44.93 7.93
N LYS A 161 6.64 -45.39 7.49
CA LYS A 161 7.09 -46.79 7.63
C LYS A 161 7.62 -47.09 9.02
N LYS A 162 7.66 -48.36 9.42
CA LYS A 162 8.16 -48.80 10.72
C LYS A 162 9.68 -48.71 10.82
N CYS A 163 10.18 -48.46 12.03
CA CYS A 163 11.60 -48.33 12.33
C CYS A 163 11.88 -48.76 13.77
N LEU A 164 13.15 -49.09 14.07
CA LEU A 164 13.64 -49.36 15.43
C LEU A 164 14.65 -48.31 15.90
N LYS A 165 15.40 -47.72 14.96
CA LYS A 165 16.40 -46.67 15.21
C LYS A 165 16.40 -45.65 14.09
N ARG A 166 17.05 -44.50 14.36
CA ARG A 166 17.14 -43.37 13.42
C ARG A 166 17.65 -43.78 12.04
N ASP A 167 18.73 -44.56 12.00
CA ASP A 167 19.36 -45.03 10.75
C ASP A 167 18.44 -45.84 9.84
N ASP A 168 17.32 -46.35 10.35
CA ASP A 168 16.34 -47.09 9.54
C ASP A 168 15.52 -46.16 8.64
N CYS A 169 15.45 -44.85 8.93
CA CYS A 169 14.59 -43.88 8.24
C CYS A 169 15.38 -42.98 7.30
N VAL A 170 14.82 -42.66 6.13
CA VAL A 170 15.41 -41.69 5.18
C VAL A 170 15.59 -40.32 5.85
N SER A 171 14.65 -39.94 6.72
CA SER A 171 14.71 -38.71 7.51
C SER A 171 15.66 -38.77 8.70
N ASP A 172 16.23 -39.94 9.04
CA ASP A 172 16.91 -40.19 10.32
C ASP A 172 16.04 -39.95 11.58
N VAL A 173 14.70 -39.89 11.42
CA VAL A 173 13.73 -39.70 12.52
C VAL A 173 12.90 -40.96 12.72
N CYS A 174 13.24 -41.75 13.73
CA CYS A 174 12.38 -42.83 14.21
C CYS A 174 11.66 -42.40 15.48
N ASP A 175 10.41 -41.97 15.37
CA ASP A 175 9.59 -41.55 16.51
C ASP A 175 8.44 -42.53 16.74
N ASN A 176 8.33 -43.03 17.97
CA ASN A 176 7.34 -44.05 18.35
C ASN A 176 7.29 -45.25 17.38
N GLY A 177 8.47 -45.68 16.92
CA GLY A 177 8.64 -46.83 16.03
C GLY A 177 8.14 -46.61 14.60
N THR A 178 7.97 -45.35 14.18
CA THR A 178 7.56 -44.99 12.81
C THR A 178 8.44 -43.85 12.28
N CYS A 179 8.91 -43.96 11.04
CA CYS A 179 9.64 -42.91 10.36
C CYS A 179 8.75 -41.69 10.19
N LYS A 180 9.26 -40.51 10.58
CA LYS A 180 8.56 -39.24 10.42
C LYS A 180 9.33 -38.32 9.50
N ALA A 181 8.61 -37.40 8.86
CA ALA A 181 9.23 -36.30 8.16
C ALA A 181 10.14 -35.49 9.11
N PRO A 182 11.23 -34.90 8.59
CA PRO A 182 12.05 -33.89 9.27
C PRO A 182 11.17 -32.85 9.99
N GLY A 183 11.53 -32.45 11.20
CA GLY A 183 10.75 -31.50 12.00
C GLY A 183 11.53 -30.99 13.21
N ILE A 184 10.84 -30.53 14.27
CA ILE A 184 11.51 -30.09 15.50
C ILE A 184 11.91 -31.31 16.34
N ASP A 185 13.03 -31.95 16.00
CA ASP A 185 13.50 -33.21 16.58
C ASP A 185 14.93 -33.17 17.16
N GLY A 186 15.59 -32.02 17.05
CA GLY A 186 16.93 -31.74 17.56
C GLY A 186 18.05 -32.26 16.67
N VAL A 187 17.76 -32.68 15.42
CA VAL A 187 18.73 -33.23 14.48
C VAL A 187 18.59 -32.57 13.13
N LYS A 188 19.67 -31.99 12.60
CA LYS A 188 19.71 -31.50 11.22
C LYS A 188 19.59 -32.68 10.24
N ASN A 189 18.41 -32.83 9.64
CA ASN A 189 18.13 -33.93 8.71
C ASN A 189 17.27 -33.48 7.51
N GLY A 190 17.05 -34.37 6.54
CA GLY A 190 16.28 -34.05 5.33
C GLY A 190 16.82 -32.84 4.54
N THR A 191 15.99 -31.81 4.38
CA THR A 191 16.33 -30.58 3.63
C THR A 191 16.71 -29.39 4.52
N GLU A 192 16.88 -29.61 5.82
CA GLU A 192 17.17 -28.56 6.78
C GLU A 192 18.53 -27.90 6.55
N THR A 193 18.61 -26.57 6.74
CA THR A 193 19.86 -25.82 6.62
C THR A 193 20.56 -25.61 7.96
N ASP A 194 19.81 -25.61 9.06
CA ASP A 194 20.31 -25.78 10.43
C ASP A 194 19.40 -26.75 11.20
N VAL A 195 19.77 -27.15 12.42
CA VAL A 195 18.98 -28.09 13.23
C VAL A 195 17.54 -27.61 13.37
N ASP A 196 16.58 -28.41 12.88
CA ASP A 196 15.14 -28.18 12.94
C ASP A 196 14.62 -26.96 12.14
N CYS A 197 15.42 -26.40 11.23
CA CYS A 197 15.02 -25.22 10.46
C CYS A 197 15.69 -25.06 9.09
N GLY A 198 15.06 -24.24 8.25
CA GLY A 198 15.52 -23.90 6.91
C GLY A 198 15.25 -24.99 5.88
N GLY A 199 15.27 -24.62 4.60
CA GLY A 199 14.89 -25.50 3.51
C GLY A 199 13.37 -25.72 3.37
N PRO A 200 12.95 -26.40 2.29
CA PRO A 200 11.54 -26.60 1.99
C PRO A 200 10.85 -27.49 3.03
N GLY A 201 9.81 -26.96 3.70
CA GLY A 201 8.98 -27.74 4.63
C GLY A 201 9.35 -27.64 6.10
N ALA A 202 10.49 -27.00 6.44
CA ALA A 202 10.86 -26.68 7.81
C ALA A 202 10.47 -25.24 8.18
N ALA A 203 10.47 -24.93 9.47
CA ALA A 203 10.34 -23.56 9.94
C ALA A 203 11.56 -22.72 9.50
N ARG A 204 11.38 -21.42 9.30
CA ARG A 204 12.50 -20.53 8.95
C ARG A 204 13.42 -20.35 10.16
N CYS A 205 14.71 -20.41 9.93
CA CYS A 205 15.76 -20.27 10.92
C CYS A 205 15.82 -18.86 11.52
N ALA A 206 16.09 -18.79 12.83
CA ALA A 206 16.39 -17.56 13.54
C ALA A 206 17.78 -17.01 13.17
N ASP A 207 18.04 -15.76 13.54
CA ASP A 207 19.33 -15.10 13.28
C ASP A 207 20.51 -15.87 13.90
N GLY A 208 21.63 -15.93 13.17
CA GLY A 208 22.86 -16.61 13.55
C GLY A 208 22.92 -18.10 13.20
N LEU A 209 21.80 -18.71 12.82
CA LEU A 209 21.71 -20.10 12.34
C LEU A 209 22.11 -20.21 10.87
N MET A 210 22.51 -21.41 10.45
CA MET A 210 22.98 -21.73 9.11
C MET A 210 21.86 -21.66 8.08
N CYS A 211 22.18 -21.17 6.90
CA CYS A 211 21.26 -21.06 5.78
C CYS A 211 21.98 -21.35 4.44
N LEU A 212 21.20 -21.61 3.40
CA LEU A 212 21.69 -21.73 2.02
C LEU A 212 21.07 -20.66 1.12
N VAL A 213 19.84 -20.27 1.39
CA VAL A 213 19.09 -19.23 0.68
C VAL A 213 18.31 -18.34 1.65
N ASP A 214 17.94 -17.15 1.22
CA ASP A 214 17.13 -16.20 2.00
C ASP A 214 15.81 -16.81 2.54
N GLY A 215 15.22 -17.71 1.74
CA GLY A 215 14.02 -18.48 2.10
C GLY A 215 14.16 -19.24 3.42
N ASP A 216 15.38 -19.62 3.79
CA ASP A 216 15.65 -20.39 5.00
C ASP A 216 15.56 -19.53 6.26
N CYS A 217 15.71 -18.20 6.15
CA CYS A 217 15.83 -17.30 7.29
C CYS A 217 14.53 -16.57 7.58
N ALA A 218 14.14 -16.45 8.85
CA ALA A 218 12.96 -15.69 9.25
C ALA A 218 13.04 -14.21 8.81
N SER A 219 14.25 -13.68 8.70
CA SER A 219 14.56 -12.33 8.22
C SER A 219 14.59 -12.17 6.70
N ASP A 220 14.53 -13.25 5.91
CA ASP A 220 14.82 -13.23 4.47
C ASP A 220 16.28 -12.84 4.11
N VAL A 221 17.23 -12.95 5.05
CA VAL A 221 18.64 -12.57 4.82
C VAL A 221 19.59 -13.71 5.14
N CYS A 222 20.09 -14.38 4.11
CA CYS A 222 21.15 -15.38 4.22
C CYS A 222 22.47 -14.83 3.66
N GLN A 223 23.43 -14.54 4.54
CA GLN A 223 24.71 -13.94 4.13
C GLN A 223 25.90 -14.52 4.91
N ASP A 224 27.06 -14.54 4.27
CA ASP A 224 28.32 -14.91 4.91
C ASP A 224 29.03 -13.65 5.42
N LYS A 225 29.17 -13.53 6.74
CA LYS A 225 29.94 -12.47 7.41
C LYS A 225 31.28 -12.97 7.96
N GLY A 226 31.90 -13.94 7.27
CA GLY A 226 33.21 -14.52 7.61
C GLY A 226 33.14 -15.76 8.49
N ALA A 227 31.96 -16.35 8.66
CA ALA A 227 31.72 -17.55 9.48
C ALA A 227 30.80 -18.56 8.78
N GLY A 228 30.68 -18.48 7.45
CA GLY A 228 29.74 -19.24 6.65
C GLY A 228 28.39 -18.52 6.48
N LEU A 229 27.58 -19.00 5.54
CA LEU A 229 26.23 -18.50 5.30
C LEU A 229 25.34 -18.70 6.53
N LYS A 230 24.92 -17.59 7.11
CA LYS A 230 24.06 -17.56 8.30
C LYS A 230 22.94 -16.55 8.14
N CYS A 231 21.82 -16.82 8.78
CA CYS A 231 20.71 -15.90 8.88
C CYS A 231 21.16 -14.63 9.61
N GLN A 232 20.89 -13.48 9.01
CA GLN A 232 21.20 -12.18 9.59
C GLN A 232 19.93 -11.52 10.08
N ALA A 233 20.03 -10.72 11.14
CA ALA A 233 18.95 -9.81 11.50
C ALA A 233 18.62 -8.88 10.30
N PRO A 234 17.35 -8.47 10.14
CA PRO A 234 16.95 -7.44 9.18
C PRO A 234 17.88 -6.22 9.28
N GLY A 235 18.48 -5.85 8.16
CA GLY A 235 19.39 -4.73 8.06
C GLY A 235 18.76 -3.58 7.26
N PRO A 236 19.07 -2.32 7.59
CA PRO A 236 18.47 -1.15 6.93
C PRO A 236 18.88 -0.95 5.46
N THR A 237 19.74 -1.82 4.92
CA THR A 237 20.29 -1.78 3.56
C THR A 237 20.67 -3.19 3.10
N ASP A 238 19.88 -4.20 3.48
CA ASP A 238 20.16 -5.61 3.19
C ASP A 238 19.58 -6.09 1.83
N GLY A 239 18.87 -5.21 1.12
CA GLY A 239 18.27 -5.48 -0.18
C GLY A 239 16.90 -6.15 -0.11
N LYS A 240 16.32 -6.29 1.09
CA LYS A 240 15.03 -6.92 1.32
C LYS A 240 14.02 -5.88 1.81
N LYS A 241 12.75 -6.29 1.83
CA LYS A 241 11.69 -5.56 2.54
C LYS A 241 11.28 -6.42 3.71
N ASN A 242 11.94 -6.23 4.85
CA ASN A 242 11.76 -7.02 6.06
C ASN A 242 11.70 -6.07 7.28
N GLY A 243 11.69 -6.62 8.50
CA GLY A 243 11.59 -5.79 9.71
C GLY A 243 10.35 -4.89 9.71
N THR A 244 10.53 -3.59 9.96
CA THR A 244 9.45 -2.58 9.92
C THR A 244 9.39 -1.78 8.62
N GLU A 245 10.20 -2.13 7.63
CA GLU A 245 10.36 -1.34 6.41
C GLU A 245 9.08 -1.26 5.58
N THR A 246 8.81 -0.07 5.04
CA THR A 246 7.63 0.16 4.21
C THR A 246 7.89 -0.05 2.73
N ASP A 247 9.13 0.07 2.28
CA ASP A 247 9.65 -0.36 0.98
C ASP A 247 11.06 -0.94 1.19
N ILE A 248 11.65 -1.56 0.17
CA ILE A 248 12.97 -2.21 0.26
C ILE A 248 14.01 -1.21 0.80
N ASP A 249 14.63 -1.57 1.93
CA ASP A 249 15.68 -0.79 2.60
C ASP A 249 15.28 0.64 3.01
N CYS A 250 13.98 0.93 3.17
CA CYS A 250 13.55 2.27 3.57
C CYS A 250 12.18 2.35 4.27
N GLY A 251 12.02 3.44 5.02
CA GLY A 251 10.81 3.72 5.79
C GLY A 251 10.64 2.76 6.98
N GLY A 252 9.56 2.92 7.74
CA GLY A 252 9.38 2.16 8.97
C GLY A 252 9.98 2.83 10.21
N ALA A 253 9.95 2.10 11.32
CA ALA A 253 10.33 2.62 12.63
C ALA A 253 11.75 2.21 13.06
N ASP A 254 12.40 1.32 12.32
CA ASP A 254 13.71 0.79 12.66
C ASP A 254 14.78 1.89 12.63
N ALA A 255 15.60 1.92 13.69
CA ALA A 255 16.64 2.91 13.84
C ALA A 255 17.74 2.69 12.79
N GLY A 256 18.04 3.73 12.01
CA GLY A 256 19.07 3.68 10.98
C GLY A 256 18.56 3.38 9.58
N THR A 257 17.28 2.99 9.43
CA THR A 257 16.65 2.84 8.12
C THR A 257 16.46 4.21 7.46
N PRO A 258 16.95 4.42 6.23
CA PRO A 258 16.78 5.70 5.54
C PRO A 258 15.32 5.93 5.18
N ARG A 259 14.95 7.20 5.01
CA ARG A 259 13.61 7.53 4.52
C ARG A 259 13.49 7.26 3.03
N CYS A 260 12.34 6.76 2.61
CA CYS A 260 12.03 6.42 1.25
C CYS A 260 11.98 7.63 0.31
N ALA A 261 12.56 7.46 -0.88
CA ALA A 261 12.49 8.42 -1.97
C ALA A 261 11.08 8.50 -2.58
N THR A 262 10.82 9.51 -3.40
CA THR A 262 9.55 9.70 -4.11
C THR A 262 9.13 8.44 -4.89
N GLY A 263 7.84 8.09 -4.81
CA GLY A 263 7.23 6.96 -5.52
C GLY A 263 7.37 5.59 -4.84
N LYS A 264 8.19 5.49 -3.80
CA LYS A 264 8.36 4.29 -2.95
C LYS A 264 7.18 4.12 -1.99
N ALA A 265 6.93 2.89 -1.56
CA ALA A 265 5.84 2.55 -0.65
C ALA A 265 6.03 3.13 0.75
N CYS A 266 4.94 3.55 1.38
CA CYS A 266 4.92 4.14 2.72
C CYS A 266 3.60 3.83 3.43
N LEU A 267 3.62 3.92 4.75
CA LEU A 267 2.43 3.80 5.61
C LEU A 267 2.17 5.09 6.38
N VAL A 268 3.23 5.84 6.72
CA VAL A 268 3.16 7.12 7.42
C VAL A 268 4.07 8.14 6.76
N HIS A 269 3.79 9.43 6.94
CA HIS A 269 4.58 10.50 6.34
C HIS A 269 6.07 10.44 6.71
N ALA A 270 6.39 9.99 7.93
CA ALA A 270 7.76 9.89 8.43
C ALA A 270 8.61 8.88 7.65
N ASP A 271 7.99 7.94 6.94
CA ASP A 271 8.68 6.97 6.08
C ASP A 271 9.36 7.66 4.91
N CYS A 272 8.86 8.81 4.47
CA CYS A 272 9.27 9.47 3.24
C CYS A 272 10.29 10.56 3.49
N ALA A 273 11.30 10.68 2.62
CA ALA A 273 12.29 11.75 2.69
C ALA A 273 11.62 13.14 2.58
N SER A 274 10.51 13.22 1.84
CA SER A 274 9.67 14.40 1.71
C SER A 274 8.83 14.72 2.95
N ASP A 275 8.78 13.84 3.97
CA ASP A 275 7.80 13.86 5.07
C ASP A 275 6.36 13.87 4.54
N GLY A 276 6.10 13.07 3.50
CA GLY A 276 4.84 13.05 2.76
C GLY A 276 4.50 11.69 2.16
N CYS A 277 3.76 10.85 2.88
CA CYS A 277 3.11 9.67 2.32
C CYS A 277 1.76 10.05 1.70
N ALA A 278 1.57 9.75 0.42
CA ALA A 278 0.37 10.12 -0.33
C ALA A 278 -0.77 9.11 -0.14
N TYR A 279 -1.98 9.52 -0.54
CA TYR A 279 -3.22 8.73 -0.46
C TYR A 279 -3.15 7.33 -1.10
N ASN A 280 -2.21 7.11 -2.02
CA ASN A 280 -1.99 5.85 -2.73
C ASN A 280 -0.86 4.99 -2.10
N ASN A 281 -0.49 5.29 -0.85
CA ASN A 281 0.59 4.64 -0.08
C ASN A 281 1.96 4.74 -0.77
N LYS A 282 2.22 5.85 -1.48
CA LYS A 282 3.53 6.15 -2.06
C LYS A 282 4.05 7.49 -1.56
N CYS A 283 5.37 7.61 -1.43
CA CYS A 283 6.00 8.85 -1.05
C CYS A 283 5.78 9.92 -2.11
N ALA A 284 5.15 11.02 -1.72
CA ALA A 284 4.95 12.21 -2.54
C ALA A 284 6.28 12.93 -2.77
N SER A 285 6.37 13.69 -3.87
CA SER A 285 7.55 14.52 -4.17
C SER A 285 7.80 15.61 -3.13
N LYS A 286 6.72 16.13 -2.52
CA LYS A 286 6.75 17.05 -1.38
C LYS A 286 5.58 16.75 -0.45
N ARG A 287 5.72 17.14 0.82
CA ARG A 287 4.68 16.94 1.85
C ARG A 287 3.32 17.54 1.53
N SER A 288 3.25 18.62 0.74
CA SER A 288 1.96 19.21 0.35
C SER A 288 1.20 18.40 -0.71
N CYS A 289 1.85 17.53 -1.48
CA CYS A 289 1.22 16.73 -2.53
C CYS A 289 0.85 15.30 -2.08
N THR A 290 0.44 15.17 -0.82
CA THR A 290 -0.01 13.90 -0.24
C THR A 290 -1.48 13.61 -0.51
N VAL A 291 -2.27 14.64 -0.84
CA VAL A 291 -3.69 14.52 -1.20
C VAL A 291 -3.84 14.18 -2.68
N GLN A 292 -4.94 13.51 -3.05
CA GLN A 292 -5.29 13.31 -4.46
C GLN A 292 -5.70 14.65 -5.09
N ASN A 293 -6.87 15.17 -4.71
CA ASN A 293 -7.41 16.42 -5.24
C ASN A 293 -6.48 17.59 -4.91
N GLY A 294 -5.85 18.15 -5.93
CA GLY A 294 -4.88 19.23 -5.81
C GLY A 294 -3.44 18.79 -5.50
N GLY A 295 -3.15 17.50 -5.27
CA GLY A 295 -1.79 17.00 -5.14
C GLY A 295 -1.29 16.28 -6.39
N ASP A 296 -2.15 15.51 -7.07
CA ASP A 296 -1.82 14.80 -8.30
C ASP A 296 -2.80 15.08 -9.45
N THR A 297 -3.60 16.14 -9.35
CA THR A 297 -4.63 16.50 -10.34
C THR A 297 -4.28 17.77 -11.12
N CYS A 298 -3.02 18.18 -11.16
CA CYS A 298 -2.58 19.29 -12.00
C CYS A 298 -2.29 18.80 -13.41
N GLY A 299 -2.00 19.71 -14.35
CA GLY A 299 -1.67 19.34 -15.72
C GLY A 299 -2.80 19.60 -16.71
N LEU A 300 -2.72 18.98 -17.89
CA LEU A 300 -3.67 19.19 -18.99
C LEU A 300 -4.89 18.26 -18.86
N GLY A 301 -6.01 18.64 -19.48
CA GLY A 301 -7.22 17.80 -19.48
C GLY A 301 -7.96 17.73 -18.13
N GLY A 302 -8.98 16.86 -18.02
CA GLY A 302 -9.72 16.63 -16.77
C GLY A 302 -10.93 17.54 -16.57
N ASP A 303 -11.32 17.81 -15.30
CA ASP A 303 -12.47 18.65 -14.91
C ASP A 303 -12.32 20.06 -15.47
N GLY A 304 -12.79 20.23 -16.70
CA GLY A 304 -12.65 21.47 -17.43
C GLY A 304 -11.32 21.66 -18.18
N GLY A 305 -10.75 20.60 -18.76
CA GLY A 305 -9.60 20.68 -19.67
C GLY A 305 -9.85 20.02 -21.03
N ARG A 306 -8.91 20.20 -21.96
CA ARG A 306 -8.91 19.56 -23.28
C ARG A 306 -8.63 18.06 -23.19
N GLY A 307 -9.58 17.23 -23.64
CA GLY A 307 -9.40 15.78 -23.73
C GLY A 307 -9.33 15.07 -22.38
N ALA A 308 -8.89 13.80 -22.41
CA ALA A 308 -8.72 12.99 -21.21
C ALA A 308 -7.73 13.65 -20.24
N ALA A 309 -7.95 13.48 -18.94
CA ALA A 309 -7.08 13.99 -17.90
C ALA A 309 -5.63 13.48 -18.07
N GLN A 310 -4.69 14.41 -18.19
CA GLN A 310 -3.25 14.18 -18.16
C GLN A 310 -2.71 14.73 -16.85
N HIS A 311 -3.10 14.05 -15.78
CA HIS A 311 -2.76 14.39 -14.41
C HIS A 311 -1.25 14.31 -14.16
N GLU A 312 -0.71 15.38 -13.58
CA GLU A 312 0.66 15.54 -13.15
C GLU A 312 0.70 15.91 -11.67
N ASP A 313 1.85 15.63 -11.06
CA ASP A 313 2.17 16.06 -9.70
C ASP A 313 2.10 17.60 -9.59
N CYS A 314 1.22 18.09 -8.72
CA CYS A 314 1.04 19.52 -8.46
C CYS A 314 2.25 20.18 -7.76
N CYS A 315 3.21 19.39 -7.27
CA CYS A 315 4.47 19.83 -6.66
C CYS A 315 5.65 19.78 -7.64
N LYS A 316 5.40 19.44 -8.91
CA LYS A 316 6.42 19.49 -9.96
C LYS A 316 7.09 20.85 -10.00
N THR A 317 8.42 20.87 -10.06
CA THR A 317 9.24 22.07 -10.19
C THR A 317 9.96 22.12 -11.54
N ALA A 318 10.36 23.32 -11.94
CA ALA A 318 11.26 23.58 -13.06
C ALA A 318 12.10 24.84 -12.74
N PRO A 319 13.26 25.03 -13.38
CA PRO A 319 14.09 26.21 -13.12
C PRO A 319 13.34 27.51 -13.33
N ALA A 320 13.47 28.47 -12.41
CA ALA A 320 12.84 29.80 -12.53
C ALA A 320 13.39 30.64 -13.71
N GLY A 321 14.42 30.17 -14.42
CA GLY A 321 14.98 30.81 -15.61
C GLY A 321 16.14 31.79 -15.38
N ASN A 322 16.32 32.28 -14.15
CA ASN A 322 17.47 33.11 -13.75
C ASN A 322 18.66 32.31 -13.20
N GLY A 323 18.46 31.00 -12.98
CA GLY A 323 19.41 30.13 -12.28
C GLY A 323 19.36 30.33 -10.77
N GLY A 324 19.51 29.24 -10.00
CA GLY A 324 19.68 29.29 -8.55
C GLY A 324 18.48 28.89 -7.70
N VAL A 325 17.28 28.73 -8.29
CA VAL A 325 16.13 28.10 -7.63
C VAL A 325 15.24 27.35 -8.62
N ASP A 326 14.56 26.32 -8.09
CA ASP A 326 13.50 25.60 -8.76
C ASP A 326 12.14 26.18 -8.35
N MET A 327 11.35 26.61 -9.32
CA MET A 327 10.01 27.15 -9.11
C MET A 327 8.95 26.10 -9.40
N ASN A 328 7.87 26.06 -8.62
CA ASN A 328 6.72 25.20 -8.97
C ASN A 328 6.26 25.45 -10.40
N VAL A 329 5.99 24.38 -11.16
CA VAL A 329 5.37 24.45 -12.48
C VAL A 329 3.94 24.96 -12.36
N TYR A 330 3.22 24.47 -11.36
CA TYR A 330 1.81 24.77 -11.11
C TYR A 330 1.64 25.76 -9.94
N LYS A 331 0.55 26.52 -9.93
CA LYS A 331 0.17 27.31 -8.74
C LYS A 331 -0.17 26.38 -7.59
N VAL A 332 0.01 26.86 -6.35
CA VAL A 332 -0.41 26.09 -5.18
C VAL A 332 -1.93 25.91 -5.22
N THR A 333 -2.38 24.67 -5.02
CA THR A 333 -3.80 24.32 -5.00
C THR A 333 -4.39 24.46 -3.61
N ALA A 334 -5.72 24.56 -3.51
CA ALA A 334 -6.40 24.52 -2.23
C ALA A 334 -6.20 23.17 -1.51
N GLY A 335 -6.08 22.06 -2.24
CA GLY A 335 -5.74 20.74 -1.68
C GLY A 335 -4.37 20.71 -1.01
N ARG A 336 -3.34 21.29 -1.64
CA ARG A 336 -2.01 21.44 -1.03
C ARG A 336 -2.05 22.29 0.24
N MET A 337 -2.78 23.40 0.22
CA MET A 337 -2.99 24.24 1.41
C MET A 337 -3.75 23.48 2.52
N ARG A 338 -4.70 22.62 2.16
CA ARG A 338 -5.42 21.75 3.10
C ARG A 338 -4.51 20.71 3.73
N ALA A 339 -3.60 20.10 2.96
CA ALA A 339 -2.60 19.19 3.51
C ALA A 339 -1.75 19.89 4.59
N PHE A 340 -1.32 21.12 4.33
CA PHE A 340 -0.58 21.94 5.31
C PHE A 340 -1.40 22.24 6.56
N LEU A 341 -2.58 22.87 6.42
CA LEU A 341 -3.39 23.27 7.58
C LEU A 341 -3.86 22.08 8.41
N THR A 342 -4.12 20.94 7.78
CA THR A 342 -4.43 19.68 8.48
C THR A 342 -3.21 19.19 9.25
N ARG A 343 -2.02 19.20 8.64
CA ARG A 343 -0.78 18.73 9.29
C ARG A 343 -0.42 19.53 10.54
N VAL A 344 -0.65 20.84 10.50
CA VAL A 344 -0.38 21.72 11.66
C VAL A 344 -1.61 21.90 12.56
N ASN A 345 -2.72 21.23 12.28
CA ASN A 345 -4.00 21.39 12.98
C ASN A 345 -4.45 22.87 13.09
N GLY A 346 -4.21 23.65 12.04
CA GLY A 346 -4.42 25.10 12.00
C GLY A 346 -3.46 25.95 12.84
N ASN A 347 -2.55 25.34 13.61
CA ASN A 347 -1.55 26.05 14.43
C ASN A 347 -0.32 26.47 13.61
N VAL A 348 -0.53 27.38 12.66
CA VAL A 348 0.55 27.94 11.84
C VAL A 348 1.55 28.70 12.71
N ARG A 349 1.11 29.39 13.77
CA ARG A 349 1.97 30.09 14.71
C ARG A 349 3.00 29.14 15.35
N GLY A 350 2.54 28.03 15.92
CA GLY A 350 3.42 27.04 16.54
C GLY A 350 4.39 26.43 15.53
N PHE A 351 3.93 26.16 14.31
CA PHE A 351 4.82 25.73 13.23
C PHE A 351 5.90 26.78 12.93
N VAL A 352 5.53 28.06 12.75
CA VAL A 352 6.47 29.14 12.44
C VAL A 352 7.48 29.32 13.57
N GLN A 353 7.05 29.27 14.83
CA GLN A 353 7.93 29.34 15.99
C GLN A 353 8.96 28.21 15.99
N GLN A 354 8.54 26.97 15.71
CA GLN A 354 9.45 25.84 15.59
C GLN A 354 10.39 25.98 14.39
N ALA A 355 9.88 26.37 13.22
CA ALA A 355 10.69 26.58 12.03
C ALA A 355 11.74 27.68 12.25
N ARG A 356 11.41 28.72 13.02
CA ARG A 356 12.35 29.77 13.45
C ARG A 356 13.45 29.19 14.34
N ALA A 357 13.07 28.40 15.35
CA ALA A 357 14.03 27.75 16.26
C ALA A 357 14.96 26.78 15.52
N ASP A 358 14.46 26.10 14.49
CA ASP A 358 15.22 25.19 13.63
C ASP A 358 16.10 25.93 12.59
N GLY A 359 16.05 27.27 12.51
CA GLY A 359 16.77 28.05 11.51
C GLY A 359 16.27 27.87 10.07
N LYS A 360 15.02 27.39 9.89
CA LYS A 360 14.41 27.11 8.59
C LYS A 360 13.71 28.31 7.94
N ILE A 361 13.60 29.43 8.66
CA ILE A 361 13.03 30.66 8.12
C ILE A 361 14.13 31.43 7.37
N PRO A 362 14.00 31.66 6.05
CA PRO A 362 15.01 32.38 5.30
C PRO A 362 15.19 33.82 5.82
N ASN A 363 16.45 34.22 6.02
CA ASN A 363 16.78 35.63 6.23
C ASN A 363 16.63 36.38 4.91
N SER A 364 15.88 37.49 4.89
CA SER A 364 15.67 38.30 3.67
C SER A 364 16.92 39.05 3.19
N THR A 365 18.08 38.82 3.79
CA THR A 365 19.30 39.60 3.55
C THR A 365 19.92 39.39 2.17
N GLY A 366 19.37 38.50 1.33
CA GLY A 366 19.93 38.17 0.01
C GLY A 366 18.96 38.06 -1.17
N SER A 367 17.64 38.23 -1.01
CA SER A 367 16.66 38.02 -2.11
C SER A 367 15.93 39.30 -2.55
N VAL A 368 16.47 40.46 -2.17
CA VAL A 368 16.02 41.77 -2.69
C VAL A 368 16.75 42.00 -4.01
N SER A 369 16.13 41.61 -5.12
CA SER A 369 16.70 41.90 -6.44
C SER A 369 16.32 43.34 -6.89
N VAL A 370 17.32 44.20 -6.76
CA VAL A 370 17.79 45.38 -7.54
C VAL A 370 16.86 46.19 -8.49
N THR A 371 15.54 46.05 -8.51
CA THR A 371 14.67 46.98 -9.29
C THR A 371 13.54 47.63 -8.51
N SER A 372 13.30 47.23 -7.26
CA SER A 372 12.43 48.00 -6.35
C SER A 372 13.21 49.16 -5.74
N PRO A 373 12.86 50.44 -6.02
CA PRO A 373 13.42 51.57 -5.29
C PRO A 373 13.05 51.59 -3.79
N ASN A 374 12.29 50.60 -3.30
CA ASN A 374 11.76 50.54 -1.92
C ASN A 374 12.02 49.21 -1.20
N ALA A 375 12.86 48.32 -1.72
CA ALA A 375 13.11 47.06 -1.03
C ALA A 375 14.01 47.26 0.19
N ILE A 376 13.62 46.68 1.32
CA ILE A 376 14.31 46.87 2.60
C ILE A 376 15.28 45.72 2.80
N ALA A 377 16.57 46.02 2.83
CA ALA A 377 17.55 45.11 3.39
C ALA A 377 17.28 44.93 4.90
N GLY A 378 17.14 43.68 5.37
CA GLY A 378 17.11 43.37 6.80
C GLY A 378 15.75 43.09 7.48
N VAL A 379 14.66 42.86 6.73
CA VAL A 379 13.39 42.40 7.34
C VAL A 379 13.40 40.88 7.48
N SER A 380 13.60 40.36 8.70
CA SER A 380 13.45 38.92 8.95
C SER A 380 12.00 38.48 8.64
N LEU A 381 11.84 37.58 7.66
CA LEU A 381 10.53 37.04 7.29
C LEU A 381 9.94 36.32 8.49
N LEU A 382 8.63 36.46 8.73
CA LEU A 382 7.94 35.79 9.83
C LEU A 382 8.70 35.95 11.17
N SER A 383 9.09 37.17 11.50
CA SER A 383 9.76 37.48 12.76
C SER A 383 8.86 37.23 13.98
N ALA A 384 9.44 37.17 15.17
CA ALA A 384 8.68 36.92 16.41
C ALA A 384 7.58 37.96 16.67
N ASP A 385 7.79 39.20 16.23
CA ASP A 385 6.80 40.28 16.37
C ASP A 385 5.53 40.03 15.55
N TRP A 386 5.55 39.08 14.62
CA TRP A 386 4.43 38.73 13.75
C TRP A 386 3.59 37.59 14.29
N ASP A 387 4.03 36.91 15.36
CA ASP A 387 3.38 35.69 15.86
C ASP A 387 1.90 35.91 16.18
N LEU A 388 1.53 37.07 16.72
CA LEU A 388 0.14 37.40 17.07
C LEU A 388 -0.79 37.59 15.86
N TYR A 389 -0.24 37.65 14.64
CA TYR A 389 -0.98 37.70 13.37
C TYR A 389 -1.09 36.33 12.69
N LEU A 390 -0.59 35.27 13.34
CA LEU A 390 -0.64 33.91 12.81
C LEU A 390 -1.70 33.07 13.57
N PRO A 391 -2.37 32.15 12.86
CA PRO A 391 -3.38 31.30 13.46
C PRO A 391 -2.80 30.25 14.39
N THR A 392 -3.55 29.94 15.45
CA THR A 392 -3.20 28.98 16.50
C THR A 392 -4.04 27.71 16.42
N SER A 393 -5.15 27.74 15.67
CA SER A 393 -6.04 26.61 15.42
C SER A 393 -6.91 26.89 14.19
N MET A 394 -7.73 25.91 13.78
CA MET A 394 -8.65 26.10 12.66
C MET A 394 -9.70 27.21 12.93
N GLU A 395 -10.39 27.16 14.07
CA GLU A 395 -11.47 28.11 14.43
C GLU A 395 -10.99 29.32 15.24
N GLY A 396 -9.75 29.31 15.71
CA GLY A 396 -9.17 30.36 16.54
C GLY A 396 -9.46 30.21 18.04
N ASN A 397 -8.84 31.08 18.84
CA ASN A 397 -9.08 31.21 20.26
C ASN A 397 -9.12 32.70 20.66
N THR A 398 -9.80 33.01 21.76
CA THR A 398 -9.93 34.38 22.28
C THR A 398 -9.18 34.52 23.61
N ASN A 399 -8.03 33.86 23.72
CA ASN A 399 -7.24 33.87 24.95
C ASN A 399 -6.77 35.29 25.29
N ALA A 400 -6.60 35.57 26.58
CA ALA A 400 -6.09 36.86 27.03
C ALA A 400 -4.69 37.13 26.45
N GLY A 401 -4.49 38.31 25.87
CA GLY A 401 -3.24 38.71 25.20
C GLY A 401 -3.24 38.55 23.68
N GLU A 402 -4.24 37.87 23.11
CA GLU A 402 -4.41 37.82 21.65
C GLU A 402 -4.87 39.18 21.09
N LEU A 403 -4.40 39.50 19.89
CA LEU A 403 -4.75 40.76 19.23
C LEU A 403 -6.25 40.81 18.94
N THR A 404 -6.87 41.92 19.37
CA THR A 404 -8.22 42.28 18.99
C THR A 404 -8.17 43.20 17.77
N ASP A 405 -9.01 42.95 16.78
CA ASP A 405 -9.12 43.80 15.60
C ASP A 405 -10.53 43.73 15.02
N THR A 406 -10.80 44.55 14.00
CA THR A 406 -12.09 44.62 13.32
C THR A 406 -12.01 43.99 11.92
N PHE A 407 -13.13 43.45 11.46
CA PHE A 407 -13.29 43.21 10.01
C PHE A 407 -13.50 44.53 9.29
N TYR A 408 -13.18 44.55 8.00
CA TYR A 408 -13.50 45.72 7.20
C TYR A 408 -15.03 45.93 7.11
N GLN A 409 -15.51 47.10 7.55
CA GLN A 409 -16.91 47.55 7.75
C GLN A 409 -17.60 47.17 9.06
N ASP A 410 -16.99 46.32 9.88
CA ASP A 410 -17.49 46.08 11.24
C ASP A 410 -16.76 47.00 12.22
N ALA A 411 -17.50 47.81 12.97
CA ALA A 411 -16.90 48.61 14.04
C ALA A 411 -16.66 47.77 15.31
N THR A 412 -17.19 46.54 15.35
CA THR A 412 -17.11 45.64 16.51
C THR A 412 -15.77 44.92 16.52
N PRO A 413 -14.92 45.17 17.53
CA PRO A 413 -13.66 44.47 17.65
C PRO A 413 -13.90 42.99 17.98
N VAL A 414 -13.21 42.12 17.27
CA VAL A 414 -13.22 40.67 17.44
C VAL A 414 -11.92 40.27 18.14
N PRO A 415 -12.00 39.80 19.40
CA PRO A 415 -10.83 39.29 20.10
C PRO A 415 -10.24 38.07 19.38
N GLY A 416 -8.90 38.00 19.30
CA GLY A 416 -8.21 36.86 18.68
C GLY A 416 -8.53 36.65 17.21
N ILE A 417 -8.93 37.70 16.48
CA ILE A 417 -9.34 37.64 15.07
C ILE A 417 -8.34 36.93 14.12
N TRP A 418 -7.04 36.98 14.43
CA TRP A 418 -5.96 36.36 13.66
C TRP A 418 -5.68 34.91 14.03
N THR A 419 -6.27 34.41 15.10
CA THR A 419 -5.94 33.08 15.63
C THR A 419 -6.58 31.94 14.84
N SER A 420 -7.54 32.24 13.94
CA SER A 420 -8.29 31.26 13.17
C SER A 420 -7.71 31.04 11.78
N ALA A 421 -7.23 29.83 11.48
CA ALA A 421 -6.77 29.48 10.15
C ALA A 421 -7.88 29.65 9.09
N TYR A 422 -9.14 29.32 9.43
CA TYR A 422 -10.27 29.57 8.54
C TYR A 422 -10.40 31.04 8.15
N ARG A 423 -10.22 32.00 9.06
CA ARG A 423 -10.23 33.44 8.70
C ARG A 423 -9.11 33.81 7.74
N HIS A 424 -7.95 33.16 7.86
CA HIS A 424 -6.81 33.38 6.97
C HIS A 424 -7.01 32.81 5.56
N VAL A 425 -7.79 31.74 5.38
CA VAL A 425 -8.01 31.09 4.05
C VAL A 425 -9.45 31.17 3.49
N GLY A 426 -10.40 31.69 4.26
CA GLY A 426 -11.83 31.80 3.90
C GLY A 426 -12.26 33.20 3.46
N GLY A 427 -13.56 33.50 3.57
CA GLY A 427 -14.15 34.76 3.08
C GLY A 427 -13.82 36.04 3.87
N SER A 428 -13.19 35.95 5.05
CA SER A 428 -12.87 37.12 5.89
C SER A 428 -11.88 38.06 5.20
N ILE A 429 -12.05 39.39 5.32
CA ILE A 429 -11.08 40.38 4.81
C ILE A 429 -10.62 41.26 5.97
N PHE A 430 -9.31 41.33 6.18
CA PHE A 430 -8.72 42.08 7.28
C PHE A 430 -8.20 43.45 6.84
N ASN A 431 -8.41 44.49 7.67
CA ASN A 431 -7.82 45.83 7.52
C ASN A 431 -7.86 46.43 6.08
N GLY A 432 -9.06 46.60 5.48
CA GLY A 432 -9.29 47.42 4.27
C GLY A 432 -10.08 46.77 3.11
N GLN A 433 -11.02 47.53 2.52
CA GLN A 433 -11.96 47.37 1.37
C GLN A 433 -12.96 46.18 1.39
N SER A 434 -14.20 46.44 0.93
CA SER A 434 -15.46 45.70 1.24
C SER A 434 -15.36 44.19 1.02
N LEU A 435 -16.05 43.39 1.84
CA LEU A 435 -16.31 41.96 1.62
C LEU A 435 -16.76 41.69 0.17
N GLY A 436 -17.50 42.63 -0.43
CA GLY A 436 -17.96 42.54 -1.81
C GLY A 436 -16.96 42.99 -2.89
N LEU A 437 -15.92 43.76 -2.54
CA LEU A 437 -14.95 44.32 -3.50
C LEU A 437 -13.67 43.48 -3.63
N GLN A 438 -13.32 42.72 -2.58
CA GLN A 438 -12.11 41.89 -2.60
C GLN A 438 -12.35 40.48 -3.18
N GLY A 439 -13.60 40.04 -3.32
CA GLY A 439 -13.98 38.82 -4.06
C GLY A 439 -13.68 37.50 -3.35
N CYS A 440 -13.58 37.50 -2.02
CA CYS A 440 -13.41 36.28 -1.23
C CYS A 440 -14.70 35.69 -0.68
N SER A 441 -15.79 36.46 -0.63
CA SER A 441 -17.10 35.96 -0.17
C SER A 441 -17.84 35.22 -1.30
N VAL A 442 -18.48 34.10 -0.97
CA VAL A 442 -19.35 33.35 -1.89
C VAL A 442 -20.68 34.09 -2.10
N SER A 443 -21.17 34.77 -1.07
CA SER A 443 -22.32 35.67 -1.11
C SER A 443 -22.00 37.01 -1.75
N SER A 444 -21.11 37.06 -2.76
CA SER A 444 -20.80 38.26 -3.55
C SER A 444 -20.20 37.85 -4.90
N TYR A 445 -19.69 38.82 -5.67
CA TYR A 445 -18.86 38.62 -6.86
C TYR A 445 -17.49 38.02 -6.46
N GLY A 446 -17.49 36.77 -5.99
CA GLY A 446 -16.32 36.16 -5.37
C GLY A 446 -16.48 34.70 -4.96
N THR A 447 -15.39 34.15 -4.48
CA THR A 447 -15.29 32.79 -3.94
C THR A 447 -13.98 32.64 -3.18
N HIS A 448 -13.88 31.65 -2.29
CA HIS A 448 -12.60 31.19 -1.75
C HIS A 448 -12.40 29.70 -2.01
N ALA A 449 -11.23 29.34 -2.53
CA ALA A 449 -10.90 28.00 -2.98
C ALA A 449 -10.69 27.03 -1.81
N TYR A 450 -10.33 27.53 -0.63
CA TYR A 450 -10.30 26.67 0.55
C TYR A 450 -11.74 26.37 1.01
N TRP A 451 -12.24 25.18 0.69
CA TRP A 451 -13.56 24.74 1.11
C TRP A 451 -13.64 24.61 2.63
N VAL A 452 -14.69 25.16 3.24
CA VAL A 452 -14.99 25.05 4.67
C VAL A 452 -16.39 24.45 4.89
N PRO A 453 -16.64 23.80 6.03
CA PRO A 453 -17.96 23.27 6.35
C PRO A 453 -19.06 24.34 6.32
N ALA A 454 -20.29 23.96 5.94
CA ALA A 454 -21.41 24.90 5.79
C ALA A 454 -21.74 25.69 7.08
N ASN A 455 -21.59 25.07 8.25
CA ASN A 455 -21.78 25.75 9.54
C ASN A 455 -20.70 26.82 9.80
N ILE A 456 -19.49 26.62 9.28
CA ILE A 456 -18.43 27.62 9.33
C ILE A 456 -18.75 28.75 8.34
N GLN A 457 -19.19 28.45 7.11
CA GLN A 457 -19.66 29.50 6.17
C GLN A 457 -20.74 30.38 6.79
N SER A 458 -21.85 29.77 7.22
CA SER A 458 -23.03 30.52 7.65
C SER A 458 -22.82 31.22 8.99
N SER A 459 -22.37 30.50 10.01
CA SER A 459 -22.41 31.01 11.38
C SER A 459 -21.14 31.75 11.76
N TYR A 460 -20.00 31.38 11.17
CA TYR A 460 -18.70 31.92 11.53
C TYR A 460 -18.25 33.07 10.61
N PHE A 461 -18.62 33.01 9.33
CA PHE A 461 -18.36 34.08 8.36
C PHE A 461 -19.57 34.93 8.00
N GLY A 462 -20.79 34.46 8.26
CA GLY A 462 -21.99 35.13 7.75
C GLY A 462 -22.12 35.00 6.22
N ASP A 463 -21.53 33.96 5.64
CA ASP A 463 -21.49 33.70 4.19
C ASP A 463 -22.44 32.54 3.82
N VAL A 464 -22.67 32.33 2.52
CA VAL A 464 -23.49 31.22 2.02
C VAL A 464 -22.68 29.93 1.86
N PRO A 465 -23.29 28.75 2.00
CA PRO A 465 -22.62 27.48 1.76
C PRO A 465 -22.04 27.36 0.35
N HIS A 466 -20.95 26.61 0.22
CA HIS A 466 -20.33 26.28 -1.06
C HIS A 466 -21.29 25.51 -1.99
N ALA A 467 -21.23 25.82 -3.29
CA ALA A 467 -22.08 25.17 -4.29
C ALA A 467 -21.58 23.77 -4.71
N HIS A 468 -20.31 23.45 -4.48
CA HIS A 468 -19.71 22.17 -4.89
C HIS A 468 -19.03 21.46 -3.70
N SER A 469 -18.68 20.18 -3.91
CA SER A 469 -17.99 19.37 -2.91
C SER A 469 -16.54 19.84 -2.71
N GLN A 470 -15.98 19.54 -1.53
CA GLN A 470 -14.58 19.83 -1.20
C GLN A 470 -13.61 19.34 -2.30
N ALA A 471 -13.85 18.17 -2.89
CA ALA A 471 -13.01 17.62 -3.95
C ALA A 471 -12.92 18.52 -5.20
N VAL A 472 -13.97 19.27 -5.53
CA VAL A 472 -13.95 20.23 -6.64
C VAL A 472 -13.06 21.43 -6.31
N TYR A 473 -13.16 21.94 -5.09
CA TYR A 473 -12.40 23.09 -4.60
C TYR A 473 -10.92 22.77 -4.44
N ASP A 474 -10.60 21.60 -3.88
CA ASP A 474 -9.22 21.19 -3.58
C ASP A 474 -8.37 21.09 -4.86
N LYS A 475 -8.97 20.83 -6.03
CA LYS A 475 -8.30 20.85 -7.34
C LYS A 475 -7.97 22.26 -7.85
N LYS A 476 -8.61 23.31 -7.32
CA LYS A 476 -8.49 24.68 -7.81
C LYS A 476 -7.22 25.36 -7.31
N ALA A 477 -6.73 26.33 -8.08
CA ALA A 477 -5.67 27.22 -7.63
C ALA A 477 -6.12 27.97 -6.37
N MET A 478 -5.28 27.97 -5.33
CA MET A 478 -5.59 28.59 -4.05
C MET A 478 -5.76 30.11 -4.22
N ASN A 479 -6.86 30.68 -3.72
CA ASN A 479 -7.02 32.13 -3.53
C ASN A 479 -7.40 32.48 -2.09
N CYS A 480 -7.53 33.77 -1.78
CA CYS A 480 -7.98 34.25 -0.46
C CYS A 480 -7.10 33.76 0.69
N VAL A 481 -5.78 33.78 0.48
CA VAL A 481 -4.76 33.53 1.50
C VAL A 481 -3.92 34.79 1.68
N ASP A 482 -3.65 35.16 2.93
CA ASP A 482 -2.75 36.27 3.25
C ASP A 482 -1.28 35.87 3.12
N TYR A 483 -0.40 36.87 3.10
CA TYR A 483 1.04 36.67 2.91
C TYR A 483 1.66 35.77 3.99
N LEU A 484 1.22 35.90 5.25
CA LEU A 484 1.85 35.19 6.37
C LEU A 484 1.61 33.68 6.25
N VAL A 485 0.37 33.27 5.98
CA VAL A 485 0.03 31.86 5.76
C VAL A 485 0.62 31.33 4.45
N ALA A 486 0.64 32.14 3.38
CA ALA A 486 1.27 31.78 2.11
C ALA A 486 2.78 31.51 2.26
N GLN A 487 3.50 32.38 2.98
CA GLN A 487 4.92 32.22 3.26
C GLN A 487 5.18 31.02 4.18
N ALA A 488 4.37 30.84 5.22
CA ALA A 488 4.47 29.70 6.13
C ALA A 488 4.23 28.37 5.40
N PHE A 489 3.25 28.32 4.48
CA PHE A 489 3.01 27.16 3.62
C PHE A 489 4.26 26.80 2.80
N CYS A 490 4.87 27.78 2.11
CA CYS A 490 6.04 27.50 1.29
C CYS A 490 7.24 27.04 2.13
N ILE A 491 7.45 27.62 3.32
CA ILE A 491 8.51 27.17 4.26
C ILE A 491 8.24 25.75 4.74
N TRP A 492 6.99 25.44 5.10
CA TRP A 492 6.60 24.09 5.51
C TRP A 492 6.89 23.09 4.41
N ASP A 493 6.54 23.42 3.16
CA ASP A 493 6.76 22.58 1.98
C ASP A 493 8.25 22.50 1.52
N GLY A 494 9.17 23.18 2.23
CA GLY A 494 10.62 23.10 2.02
C GLY A 494 11.22 24.20 1.16
N GLY A 495 10.54 25.33 0.97
CA GLY A 495 10.96 26.43 0.12
C GLY A 495 10.59 27.81 0.67
N ARG A 496 10.25 28.75 -0.22
CA ARG A 496 9.76 30.10 0.11
C ARG A 496 8.84 30.62 -0.99
N LEU A 497 8.13 31.73 -0.74
CA LEU A 497 7.43 32.43 -1.81
C LEU A 497 8.41 32.86 -2.91
N THR A 498 7.91 32.83 -4.14
CA THR A 498 8.62 33.31 -5.33
C THR A 498 8.84 34.82 -5.23
N THR A 499 10.02 35.32 -5.63
CA THR A 499 10.23 36.76 -5.84
C THR A 499 9.61 37.22 -7.15
N PHE A 500 9.37 38.50 -7.31
CA PHE A 500 8.86 39.05 -8.56
C PHE A 500 9.84 38.82 -9.72
N ASP A 501 11.14 38.93 -9.46
CA ASP A 501 12.18 38.71 -10.47
C ASP A 501 12.26 37.25 -10.92
N GLU A 502 12.12 36.28 -10.00
CA GLU A 502 12.00 34.86 -10.34
C GLU A 502 10.76 34.59 -11.19
N TYR A 503 9.63 35.22 -10.86
CA TYR A 503 8.42 35.11 -11.65
C TYR A 503 8.59 35.70 -13.06
N VAL A 504 9.22 36.88 -13.21
CA VAL A 504 9.50 37.48 -14.53
C VAL A 504 10.49 36.64 -15.33
N ALA A 505 11.52 36.08 -14.68
CA ALA A 505 12.47 35.18 -15.31
C ALA A 505 11.78 33.91 -15.84
N ALA A 506 10.79 33.38 -15.12
CA ALA A 506 10.03 32.20 -15.53
C ALA A 506 9.15 32.45 -16.77
N ILE A 507 8.70 33.69 -16.98
CA ILE A 507 8.01 34.11 -18.21
C ILE A 507 8.98 34.15 -19.41
N GLY A 508 10.25 34.47 -19.18
CA GLY A 508 11.25 34.64 -20.22
C GLY A 508 11.16 35.98 -20.96
N PRO A 509 11.86 36.14 -22.10
CA PRO A 509 12.06 37.45 -22.74
C PRO A 509 10.82 37.97 -23.47
N ASN A 510 9.97 37.08 -23.98
CA ASN A 510 8.83 37.44 -24.84
C ASN A 510 7.70 38.11 -24.06
N THR A 511 6.88 38.95 -24.72
CA THR A 511 5.74 39.62 -24.08
C THR A 511 4.81 38.65 -23.36
N MET A 512 4.51 37.49 -23.95
CA MET A 512 3.74 36.42 -23.32
C MET A 512 4.66 35.23 -23.00
N PRO A 513 4.33 34.39 -21.99
CA PRO A 513 5.13 33.21 -21.66
C PRO A 513 5.38 32.27 -22.86
N TRP A 514 4.42 32.20 -23.78
CA TRP A 514 4.44 31.33 -24.96
C TRP A 514 4.83 32.02 -26.29
N GLY A 515 5.34 33.26 -26.25
CA GLY A 515 5.71 33.98 -27.47
C GLY A 515 4.52 34.59 -28.25
N ALA A 516 4.61 34.61 -29.59
CA ALA A 516 3.78 35.47 -30.45
C ALA A 516 2.64 34.79 -31.25
N THR A 517 2.34 33.49 -31.08
CA THR A 517 1.26 32.82 -31.87
C THR A 517 0.73 31.54 -31.17
N PRO A 518 -0.58 31.20 -31.28
CA PRO A 518 -1.71 31.99 -31.82
C PRO A 518 -2.08 33.21 -30.98
N THR A 519 -2.71 34.18 -31.63
CA THR A 519 -3.23 35.39 -30.98
C THR A 519 -4.40 35.03 -30.07
N LEU A 520 -4.60 35.80 -29.01
CA LEU A 520 -5.76 35.62 -28.14
C LEU A 520 -7.03 36.04 -28.87
N LYS A 521 -8.16 35.40 -28.57
CA LYS A 521 -9.47 35.80 -29.13
C LYS A 521 -9.96 37.11 -28.46
N GLY A 522 -10.12 38.20 -29.21
CA GLY A 522 -10.61 39.52 -28.75
C GLY A 522 -12.03 39.52 -28.16
N GLN A 523 -12.44 40.51 -27.33
CA GLN A 523 -13.82 40.70 -26.76
C GLN A 523 -14.84 41.21 -27.78
N GLY A 524 -16.14 41.01 -27.50
CA GLY A 524 -17.28 41.60 -28.21
C GLY A 524 -18.28 42.19 -27.20
N ASP A 525 -19.21 43.02 -27.67
CA ASP A 525 -20.01 44.00 -26.88
C ASP A 525 -20.98 43.41 -25.81
N GLN A 526 -20.92 42.12 -25.49
CA GLN A 526 -21.80 41.45 -24.51
C GLN A 526 -21.08 40.40 -23.63
N THR A 527 -19.77 40.53 -23.41
CA THR A 527 -19.01 39.58 -22.56
C THR A 527 -18.71 40.12 -21.17
N TYR A 528 -19.06 39.36 -20.13
CA TYR A 528 -18.62 39.61 -18.76
C TYR A 528 -17.13 39.27 -18.57
N PHE A 529 -16.46 40.03 -17.71
CA PHE A 529 -15.05 39.94 -17.33
C PHE A 529 -14.68 38.62 -16.59
N ALA A 530 -14.55 37.44 -17.23
CA ALA A 530 -14.00 36.28 -16.49
C ALA A 530 -13.52 35.06 -17.29
N PHE A 531 -12.47 34.34 -16.84
CA PHE A 531 -12.07 33.04 -17.41
C PHE A 531 -13.19 31.97 -17.30
N ARG A 532 -14.01 31.79 -18.35
CA ARG A 532 -15.28 31.03 -18.28
C ARG A 532 -15.34 29.68 -18.99
N PHE A 533 -14.22 28.99 -19.21
CA PHE A 533 -14.26 27.66 -19.82
C PHE A 533 -13.60 26.61 -18.92
N PRO A 534 -14.36 25.89 -18.11
CA PRO A 534 -13.92 24.57 -17.71
C PRO A 534 -13.99 23.68 -18.97
N THR A 535 -15.15 23.25 -19.47
CA THR A 535 -15.24 22.00 -20.25
C THR A 535 -14.95 22.06 -21.76
N ALA A 536 -14.61 23.22 -22.34
CA ALA A 536 -14.46 23.37 -23.79
C ALA A 536 -13.03 23.76 -24.22
N ASP A 537 -12.61 23.22 -25.36
CA ASP A 537 -11.33 23.47 -26.04
C ASP A 537 -11.55 24.11 -27.43
N ASP A 538 -10.49 24.52 -28.12
CA ASP A 538 -10.62 25.20 -29.43
C ASP A 538 -11.32 24.30 -30.47
N ALA A 539 -11.05 22.99 -30.42
CA ALA A 539 -11.63 22.01 -31.35
C ALA A 539 -13.13 21.81 -31.09
N PHE A 540 -13.54 21.72 -29.83
CA PHE A 540 -14.92 21.63 -29.38
C PHE A 540 -15.72 22.85 -29.85
N LEU A 541 -15.18 24.06 -29.67
CA LEU A 541 -15.87 25.30 -30.08
C LEU A 541 -15.93 25.46 -31.59
N ARG A 542 -14.90 25.04 -32.33
CA ARG A 542 -14.88 25.13 -33.81
C ARG A 542 -15.70 24.05 -34.50
N ASN A 543 -16.08 22.98 -33.79
CA ASN A 543 -16.93 21.94 -34.36
C ASN A 543 -18.39 22.43 -34.47
N PRO A 544 -18.92 22.64 -35.69
CA PRO A 544 -20.28 23.14 -35.86
C PRO A 544 -21.35 22.21 -35.28
N ALA A 545 -21.06 20.90 -35.18
CA ALA A 545 -21.98 19.92 -34.61
C ALA A 545 -22.27 20.16 -33.12
N ASN A 546 -21.38 20.88 -32.42
CA ASN A 546 -21.55 21.21 -31.01
C ASN A 546 -22.41 22.47 -30.78
N GLY A 547 -22.82 23.17 -31.85
CA GLY A 547 -23.75 24.29 -31.77
C GLY A 547 -23.24 25.49 -30.96
N ALA A 548 -21.91 25.70 -30.88
CA ALA A 548 -21.34 26.83 -30.15
C ALA A 548 -21.79 28.18 -30.76
N PRO A 549 -22.27 29.14 -29.96
CA PRO A 549 -22.60 30.47 -30.45
C PRO A 549 -21.44 31.13 -31.22
N ALA A 550 -21.75 31.77 -32.36
CA ALA A 550 -20.74 32.27 -33.30
C ALA A 550 -19.74 33.26 -32.68
N ASN A 551 -20.19 34.07 -31.72
CA ASN A 551 -19.35 34.99 -30.95
C ASN A 551 -18.35 34.27 -30.02
N LEU A 552 -18.51 32.96 -29.76
CA LEU A 552 -17.63 32.15 -28.90
C LEU A 552 -16.61 31.33 -29.70
N ILE A 553 -16.83 31.06 -30.98
CA ILE A 553 -15.92 30.29 -31.84
C ILE A 553 -14.63 31.07 -32.17
N PRO A 554 -13.42 30.62 -31.78
CA PRO A 554 -12.17 31.29 -32.15
C PRO A 554 -11.85 31.08 -33.64
N ASN A 555 -11.41 32.15 -34.33
CA ASN A 555 -10.89 32.07 -35.70
C ASN A 555 -9.66 31.17 -35.76
N ALA A 556 -9.27 30.73 -36.96
CA ALA A 556 -8.14 29.79 -37.16
C ALA A 556 -6.83 30.22 -36.45
N ASN A 557 -6.55 31.52 -36.41
CA ASN A 557 -5.37 32.13 -35.79
C ASN A 557 -5.56 32.56 -34.32
N GLN A 558 -6.73 32.28 -33.73
CA GLN A 558 -7.09 32.60 -32.36
C GLN A 558 -7.17 31.35 -31.48
N SER A 559 -6.90 31.48 -30.19
CA SER A 559 -7.06 30.39 -29.21
C SER A 559 -7.67 30.88 -27.90
N ILE A 560 -8.54 30.04 -27.31
CA ILE A 560 -9.04 30.18 -25.94
C ILE A 560 -8.25 29.35 -24.92
N GLU A 561 -7.34 28.50 -25.40
CA GLU A 561 -6.55 27.59 -24.57
C GLU A 561 -5.32 28.28 -23.95
N ARG A 562 -5.02 29.52 -24.35
CA ARG A 562 -3.96 30.38 -23.81
C ARG A 562 -4.60 31.54 -23.06
N GLY A 563 -4.52 31.56 -21.74
CA GLY A 563 -5.38 32.42 -20.92
C GLY A 563 -4.72 33.72 -20.46
N VAL A 564 -5.41 34.86 -20.62
CA VAL A 564 -5.21 36.12 -19.88
C VAL A 564 -6.53 36.88 -19.75
N PHE A 565 -6.63 37.76 -18.76
CA PHE A 565 -7.85 38.46 -18.35
C PHE A 565 -8.62 39.23 -19.42
N GLN A 566 -7.93 39.79 -20.42
CA GLN A 566 -8.59 40.67 -21.37
C GLN A 566 -9.65 39.97 -22.22
N TYR A 567 -9.77 38.64 -22.18
CA TYR A 567 -10.54 37.90 -23.18
C TYR A 567 -11.24 36.69 -22.57
N SER A 568 -12.56 36.76 -22.41
CA SER A 568 -13.32 35.57 -22.05
C SER A 568 -14.80 35.63 -22.44
N TYR A 569 -15.34 34.45 -22.69
CA TYR A 569 -16.59 34.19 -23.41
C TYR A 569 -17.31 33.00 -22.71
N GLU A 570 -18.65 32.94 -22.71
CA GLU A 570 -19.48 32.09 -21.85
C GLU A 570 -19.78 30.65 -22.34
N TYR A 571 -19.95 29.72 -21.37
CA TYR A 571 -21.05 28.73 -21.14
C TYR A 571 -20.50 27.35 -20.69
N PRO A 572 -21.06 26.64 -19.66
CA PRO A 572 -22.37 26.80 -19.02
C PRO A 572 -22.41 27.28 -17.56
N ASN A 573 -23.58 27.82 -17.20
CA ASN A 573 -24.20 28.11 -15.88
C ASN A 573 -23.26 28.30 -14.68
N LEU A 574 -23.20 29.55 -14.19
CA LEU A 574 -23.00 29.82 -12.76
C LEU A 574 -23.98 28.95 -11.97
N VAL A 575 -23.47 27.91 -11.32
CA VAL A 575 -24.28 27.05 -10.45
C VAL A 575 -24.43 27.81 -9.13
N CYS A 576 -25.52 28.53 -9.01
CA CYS A 576 -25.91 29.14 -7.74
C CYS A 576 -26.47 28.00 -6.86
N GLY A 577 -26.09 27.96 -5.58
CA GLY A 577 -26.57 26.91 -4.67
C GLY A 577 -28.11 26.87 -4.57
N PRO A 578 -28.72 25.78 -4.08
CA PRO A 578 -30.17 25.69 -3.93
C PRO A 578 -30.71 26.86 -3.08
N GLY A 579 -31.62 27.67 -3.63
CA GLY A 579 -32.19 28.84 -2.94
C GLY A 579 -31.31 30.11 -2.94
N ALA A 580 -30.16 30.10 -3.63
CA ALA A 580 -29.34 31.30 -3.79
C ALA A 580 -30.07 32.35 -4.64
N ASN A 581 -30.04 33.61 -4.20
CA ASN A 581 -30.40 34.73 -5.06
C ASN A 581 -29.50 34.67 -6.31
N PRO A 582 -30.02 34.84 -7.54
CA PRO A 582 -29.19 34.90 -8.75
C PRO A 582 -28.09 35.99 -8.70
N ALA A 583 -28.12 36.91 -7.73
CA ALA A 583 -27.04 37.83 -7.42
C ALA A 583 -25.86 37.23 -6.61
N TRP A 584 -25.96 36.02 -6.07
CA TRP A 584 -25.02 35.40 -5.12
C TRP A 584 -24.63 33.96 -5.54
N CYS A 585 -23.93 33.83 -6.66
CA CYS A 585 -23.51 32.53 -7.19
C CYS A 585 -22.03 32.28 -6.86
N ASP A 586 -21.63 31.03 -6.64
CA ASP A 586 -20.24 30.72 -6.28
C ASP A 586 -19.31 30.79 -7.50
N TYR A 587 -18.30 31.66 -7.44
CA TYR A 587 -17.38 31.93 -8.56
C TYR A 587 -16.27 30.88 -8.69
N ILE A 588 -16.29 29.79 -7.91
CA ILE A 588 -15.28 28.72 -7.97
C ILE A 588 -15.14 28.10 -9.36
N SER A 589 -16.20 28.13 -10.15
CA SER A 589 -16.20 27.68 -11.54
C SER A 589 -15.24 28.46 -12.44
N PHE A 590 -14.91 29.71 -12.10
CA PHE A 590 -13.98 30.57 -12.84
C PHE A 590 -12.51 30.37 -12.44
N ILE A 591 -12.26 29.77 -11.28
CA ILE A 591 -10.90 29.39 -10.90
C ILE A 591 -10.58 28.06 -11.58
N ALA A 592 -9.52 28.07 -12.41
CA ALA A 592 -9.07 26.88 -13.11
C ALA A 592 -8.20 26.01 -12.19
N ALA A 593 -8.29 24.69 -12.38
CA ALA A 593 -7.27 23.79 -11.85
C ALA A 593 -5.91 24.16 -12.47
N PRO A 594 -4.82 24.21 -11.69
CA PRO A 594 -3.52 24.55 -12.23
C PRO A 594 -3.07 23.60 -13.34
N GLY A 595 -2.57 24.15 -14.43
CA GLY A 595 -2.12 23.39 -15.59
C GLY A 595 -3.12 23.29 -16.72
N ARG A 596 -4.39 23.67 -16.52
CA ARG A 596 -5.48 23.50 -17.49
C ARG A 596 -5.21 24.16 -18.85
N THR A 597 -4.54 25.31 -18.87
CA THR A 597 -4.28 26.07 -20.11
C THR A 597 -3.02 25.57 -20.84
N THR A 598 -2.97 25.70 -22.17
CA THR A 598 -1.79 25.31 -22.98
C THR A 598 -0.71 26.40 -23.03
N GLY A 599 -0.98 27.58 -22.47
CA GLY A 599 -0.04 28.70 -22.37
C GLY A 599 1.08 28.44 -21.36
N ARG A 600 2.15 27.75 -21.79
CA ARG A 600 3.33 27.49 -20.96
C ARG A 600 4.43 28.52 -21.17
N GLY A 601 5.21 28.79 -20.12
CA GLY A 601 6.47 29.51 -20.22
C GLY A 601 7.58 28.70 -20.89
N PRO A 602 8.74 29.31 -21.20
CA PRO A 602 9.88 28.63 -21.82
C PRO A 602 10.42 27.44 -21.01
N TRP A 603 10.22 27.45 -19.70
CA TRP A 603 10.62 26.38 -18.78
C TRP A 603 9.49 25.41 -18.43
N GLY A 604 8.35 25.50 -19.11
CA GLY A 604 7.20 24.62 -18.92
C GLY A 604 6.23 25.04 -17.81
N HIS A 605 6.48 26.15 -17.09
CA HIS A 605 5.56 26.65 -16.06
C HIS A 605 4.17 26.94 -16.62
N ALA A 606 3.16 26.53 -15.87
CA ALA A 606 1.76 26.70 -16.15
C ALA A 606 1.20 28.00 -15.52
N ASP A 607 0.19 28.56 -16.18
CA ASP A 607 -0.63 29.66 -15.67
C ASP A 607 0.20 30.88 -15.19
N LEU A 608 1.38 31.08 -15.82
CA LEU A 608 2.19 32.29 -15.68
C LEU A 608 1.47 33.52 -16.24
N ALA A 609 0.45 33.30 -17.06
CA ALA A 609 -0.49 34.30 -17.49
C ALA A 609 -1.89 33.74 -17.22
N GLY A 610 -2.75 34.51 -16.55
CA GLY A 610 -4.11 34.13 -16.22
C GLY A 610 -4.31 33.38 -14.92
N ASN A 611 -5.54 32.91 -14.74
CA ASN A 611 -6.07 32.29 -13.52
C ASN A 611 -6.09 33.25 -12.32
N GLN A 612 -4.95 33.65 -11.76
CA GLN A 612 -4.88 34.45 -10.53
C GLN A 612 -3.56 35.22 -10.48
N MET A 613 -3.58 36.48 -10.02
CA MET A 613 -2.38 37.18 -9.53
C MET A 613 -1.68 36.38 -8.45
N GLU A 614 -0.39 36.60 -8.24
CA GLU A 614 0.36 35.82 -7.25
C GLU A 614 1.06 36.75 -6.27
N VAL A 615 0.90 36.46 -4.98
CA VAL A 615 1.69 37.11 -3.94
C VAL A 615 3.16 36.74 -4.12
N THR A 616 4.05 37.72 -4.01
CA THR A 616 5.50 37.49 -4.07
C THR A 616 6.14 37.72 -2.70
N SER A 617 7.36 37.25 -2.51
CA SER A 617 8.14 37.47 -1.27
C SER A 617 8.63 38.91 -1.09
N ASP A 618 8.40 39.80 -2.05
CA ASP A 618 8.97 41.15 -2.05
C ASP A 618 8.17 42.09 -1.16
N ILE A 619 8.74 42.45 -0.01
CA ILE A 619 8.18 43.49 0.88
C ILE A 619 8.63 44.87 0.40
N THR A 620 7.67 45.78 0.24
CA THR A 620 7.82 47.04 -0.52
C THR A 620 7.73 48.32 0.34
N THR A 621 7.59 48.17 1.65
CA THR A 621 7.43 49.30 2.60
C THR A 621 8.25 49.07 3.86
N ASN A 622 8.95 50.10 4.33
CA ASN A 622 9.80 50.08 5.53
C ASN A 622 8.99 50.02 6.84
N SER A 623 8.19 48.98 7.01
CA SER A 623 7.39 48.74 8.20
C SER A 623 7.57 47.31 8.66
N THR A 624 7.82 47.14 9.96
CA THR A 624 7.92 45.83 10.61
C THR A 624 6.56 45.33 11.12
N ASN A 625 5.51 46.16 11.09
CA ASN A 625 4.18 45.76 11.51
C ASN A 625 3.41 45.17 10.31
N PRO A 626 2.94 43.91 10.36
CA PRO A 626 2.22 43.26 9.26
C PRO A 626 0.97 44.00 8.75
N LYS A 627 0.33 44.84 9.58
CA LYS A 627 -0.82 45.68 9.18
C LYS A 627 -0.42 46.81 8.22
N THR A 628 0.79 47.34 8.36
CA THR A 628 1.29 48.50 7.59
C THR A 628 2.36 48.14 6.58
N ALA A 629 3.04 47.00 6.77
CA ALA A 629 3.90 46.39 5.79
C ALA A 629 3.09 45.97 4.54
N ARG A 630 3.67 46.10 3.35
CA ARG A 630 3.03 45.78 2.06
C ARG A 630 3.94 44.89 1.22
N MET A 631 3.36 43.93 0.51
CA MET A 631 4.06 43.09 -0.48
C MET A 631 3.77 43.52 -1.92
N ALA A 632 4.61 43.08 -2.85
CA ALA A 632 4.31 43.06 -4.27
C ALA A 632 3.50 41.81 -4.63
N TRP A 633 2.85 41.89 -5.79
CA TRP A 633 2.15 40.80 -6.45
C TRP A 633 2.45 40.85 -7.94
N SER A 634 2.41 39.67 -8.56
CA SER A 634 2.52 39.54 -10.00
C SER A 634 1.28 40.09 -10.70
N THR A 635 1.47 40.53 -11.94
CA THR A 635 0.39 40.91 -12.85
C THR A 635 0.28 39.90 -13.99
N ASN A 636 0.30 38.59 -13.69
CA ASN A 636 -0.08 37.55 -14.67
C ASN A 636 -1.52 37.71 -15.18
N GLY A 637 -2.34 38.53 -14.52
CA GLY A 637 -3.76 38.68 -14.77
C GLY A 637 -4.58 37.58 -14.11
N SER A 638 -5.88 37.81 -13.96
CA SER A 638 -6.74 36.95 -13.14
C SER A 638 -8.02 36.53 -13.83
N PHE A 639 -8.72 35.59 -13.19
CA PHE A 639 -10.04 35.12 -13.60
C PHE A 639 -11.11 36.22 -13.55
N GLU A 640 -10.86 37.36 -12.92
CA GLU A 640 -11.83 38.46 -12.78
C GLU A 640 -11.10 39.81 -12.61
N GLY A 641 -11.20 40.66 -13.62
CA GLY A 641 -10.88 42.10 -13.54
C GLY A 641 -9.47 42.60 -13.88
N HIS A 642 -8.42 41.76 -13.97
CA HIS A 642 -7.01 42.25 -14.01
C HIS A 642 -6.15 41.79 -15.18
N GLY A 643 -5.63 42.73 -15.98
CA GLY A 643 -4.80 42.49 -17.16
C GLY A 643 -3.45 41.83 -16.88
N TYR A 644 -2.91 41.18 -17.91
CA TYR A 644 -1.55 40.66 -17.88
C TYR A 644 -0.53 41.79 -18.15
N SER A 645 0.54 41.84 -17.36
CA SER A 645 1.73 42.64 -17.60
C SER A 645 2.98 41.98 -16.98
N LYS A 646 4.17 42.48 -17.34
CA LYS A 646 5.43 42.13 -16.69
C LYS A 646 5.86 43.15 -15.62
N SER A 647 4.94 44.02 -15.21
CA SER A 647 5.21 45.04 -14.21
C SER A 647 4.59 44.64 -12.88
N PRO A 648 5.30 44.77 -11.75
CA PRO A 648 4.71 44.52 -10.46
C PRO A 648 3.71 45.65 -10.16
N VAL A 649 2.66 45.33 -9.40
CA VAL A 649 1.85 46.39 -8.79
C VAL A 649 2.40 46.64 -7.39
N TRP A 650 3.14 47.74 -7.27
CA TRP A 650 3.81 48.15 -6.04
C TRP A 650 2.82 48.60 -4.96
N LYS A 651 3.09 48.26 -3.69
CA LYS A 651 2.30 48.65 -2.50
C LYS A 651 0.84 48.15 -2.51
N ALA A 652 0.61 46.92 -2.95
CA ALA A 652 -0.71 46.35 -3.19
C ALA A 652 -1.61 46.25 -1.95
N PHE A 653 -1.23 45.38 -1.01
CA PHE A 653 -2.01 45.05 0.18
C PHE A 653 -1.11 44.89 1.38
N SER A 654 -1.70 45.01 2.58
CA SER A 654 -0.97 44.67 3.81
C SER A 654 -0.63 43.19 3.84
N LEU A 655 0.43 42.81 4.56
CA LEU A 655 0.80 41.39 4.69
C LEU A 655 -0.32 40.53 5.30
N VAL A 656 -1.20 41.16 6.07
CA VAL A 656 -2.35 40.52 6.71
C VAL A 656 -3.65 40.60 5.90
N ASN A 657 -3.65 41.26 4.75
CA ASN A 657 -4.83 41.37 3.88
C ASN A 657 -4.67 40.41 2.70
N LYS A 658 -5.78 40.09 2.03
CA LYS A 658 -5.85 39.07 1.00
C LYS A 658 -6.95 39.38 0.00
N TYR A 659 -6.77 38.89 -1.23
CA TYR A 659 -7.64 39.22 -2.35
C TYR A 659 -8.13 37.95 -3.07
N GLY A 660 -9.37 37.96 -3.53
CA GLY A 660 -10.01 36.82 -4.21
C GLY A 660 -9.37 36.44 -5.53
N LYS A 661 -8.53 37.29 -6.08
CA LYS A 661 -7.83 37.05 -7.34
C LYS A 661 -6.33 36.82 -7.16
N GLN A 662 -5.88 36.69 -5.91
CA GLN A 662 -4.49 36.37 -5.56
C GLN A 662 -4.38 34.91 -5.15
N GLY A 663 -3.51 34.17 -5.81
CA GLY A 663 -2.94 32.92 -5.36
C GLY A 663 -1.47 33.06 -5.04
N LEU A 664 -0.73 31.95 -5.14
CA LEU A 664 0.66 31.89 -4.74
C LEU A 664 1.42 30.78 -5.47
N ARG A 665 2.74 30.93 -5.44
CA ARG A 665 3.69 29.91 -5.86
C ARG A 665 4.93 29.94 -4.98
N CYS A 666 5.57 28.78 -4.87
CA CYS A 666 6.78 28.59 -4.09
C CYS A 666 7.97 28.31 -5.01
N VAL A 667 9.15 28.68 -4.54
CA VAL A 667 10.46 28.27 -5.06
C VAL A 667 11.22 27.46 -4.02
N TYR A 668 12.15 26.64 -4.47
CA TYR A 668 12.93 25.70 -3.68
C TYR A 668 14.42 25.83 -4.04
N PRO A 669 15.32 25.61 -3.08
CA PRO A 669 16.77 25.68 -3.28
C PRO A 669 17.31 24.57 -4.20
#